data_AF-I6ANV4-F1
#
_entry.id   AF-I6ANV4-F1
#
_cell.length_a   1.000
_cell.length_b   1.000
_cell.length_c   1.000
_cell.angle_alpha   90.00
_cell.angle_beta   90.00
_cell.angle_gamma   90.00
#
_symmetry.space_group_name_H-M   'P 1'
#
loop_
_entity.id
_entity.type
_entity.pdbx_description
1 polymer ?
#
loop_
_entity_poly.entity_id
_entity_poly.type
_entity_poly.pdbx_seq_one_letter_code
_entity_poly.pdbx_strand_id
1 'polypeptide(L)'
;MIRIIYIALLLPISLLLGQETVDWIPSHDFTPPSARPFDHFILSAPAHSAQSAGVRNIIDVVPGDAHNTFGSAHVLEWTANAFAAPGGTGYALLRCTLPADAAGKIAGLRITFDAETAGSLDGRFYECQRNFWGATKLCEQKQTHAAGMQTLVWRIDEKLPRDKAAKVNGFALAAQLGNGAPLRIRIHKIELVFSTAPQAADFRAAKQKRLLTDLALTADWIKARGVDSGFPADGDARLNPAHEQKLWHAAQLVALGEQLSYWTSFEKKLPPPSSPPPPPVLAELRDEHTTLVRDYPALAPAQAQQRVDALQKRTDAQIDALLEKLPLNARRWDRHADDQFFRTPDGERYRMFGPAFFRSIYSPRRGAAAIWRPWDVRYISALGFTGFRLIVQWNLLEPTRGVFDPAYLGMLLDIIREAERYGLGISIDFHWPYPDWFLRGPENFRAKKEDIHSHASYHWPDAVVSAWERLGAALKDAPNIVAFEVPGNETNLANVPRGIKAYPLAWRMWNDWLKQAYNNDRASLAAAWKTTDAENTRHSLQDNENWDDHSIEPLGYQNDKNPADAYENNPRFQDHLRFVAWLQQDTTARILAALRKNIPDAEGMMQHTMGDVWDRSPVPVNYQALHTLYGPHVNPGTHYGMGGLNARKAVSLTFKSWDSEQQMENRWNQVERHVRLGAGFCIWAFHARGGGGMLFSGDDWYLKPEVTFLPERAEWIRSYWPDTDPENAAPVNAPRVAVIENTRRAAAMQSTLGDLVGLLEKNNAAISVFEGMRIVKEPSLLKKCGVVIVDANQIDADLVDILQRDFTGAVLLHGRLDRDAFARTGAHATLARLARDGILFANVQETGQRATEQPGVIDLEGVWDWAYAGLGKAPNIPSMPAPKVPPPSNLKWTYHQVPAEWGEVGLLGSSRYYTGDVWYRKKVHIPADWKGRSLRLLFGAIDDFDWVFLNGKLIGKTGPERSNWWTAPRDYTLPAAHILWGAENEILVCVRNDGDNGGITKSPVAIVSEVAPVLHWTDSGKTGILRISATATRPPSSAVHPDAHVLATLDANTPAFIHHGRWWWWIGDTAWQLGDTTDQTVIRKLLSTGATAAAR
;
A
#
# COMPACT_ATOMS: atom_id res chain seq x y z
N MET A 1 -62.53 -47.22 20.62
CA MET A 1 -62.35 -47.23 19.15
C MET A 1 -61.58 -45.97 18.78
N ILE A 2 -60.46 -46.18 18.09
CA ILE A 2 -59.36 -45.27 17.77
C ILE A 2 -59.80 -43.98 17.06
N ARG A 3 -59.49 -42.82 17.65
CA ARG A 3 -59.10 -41.55 16.98
C ARG A 3 -58.69 -40.53 18.04
N ILE A 4 -57.65 -39.75 17.75
CA ILE A 4 -57.01 -38.70 18.56
C ILE A 4 -55.91 -39.24 19.49
N ILE A 5 -54.65 -39.24 18.99
CA ILE A 5 -53.38 -38.87 19.66
C ILE A 5 -52.32 -38.97 18.55
N TYR A 6 -52.00 -37.84 17.91
CA TYR A 6 -50.78 -37.63 17.11
C TYR A 6 -50.52 -36.12 16.98
N ILE A 7 -50.64 -35.37 18.08
CA ILE A 7 -50.17 -33.99 18.21
C ILE A 7 -49.70 -33.80 19.65
N ALA A 8 -48.51 -34.31 19.98
CA ALA A 8 -47.75 -33.92 21.17
C ALA A 8 -46.39 -34.60 21.13
N LEU A 9 -45.37 -33.89 20.63
CA LEU A 9 -43.94 -33.97 20.99
C LEU A 9 -43.08 -33.43 19.84
N LEU A 10 -43.12 -32.12 19.62
CA LEU A 10 -42.06 -31.33 18.97
C LEU A 10 -42.27 -29.85 19.34
N LEU A 11 -42.36 -29.57 20.64
CA LEU A 11 -42.17 -28.21 21.15
C LEU A 11 -40.67 -28.06 21.42
N PRO A 12 -39.95 -27.15 20.75
CA PRO A 12 -38.53 -27.00 20.97
C PRO A 12 -38.30 -26.52 22.41
N ILE A 13 -37.32 -27.12 23.10
CA ILE A 13 -36.94 -26.82 24.50
C ILE A 13 -36.73 -25.30 24.76
N SER A 14 -36.47 -24.49 23.73
CA SER A 14 -36.42 -23.02 23.83
C SER A 14 -37.73 -22.36 24.29
N LEU A 15 -38.90 -22.91 23.96
CA LEU A 15 -40.20 -22.37 24.38
C LEU A 15 -40.49 -22.64 25.87
N LEU A 16 -39.85 -23.64 26.47
CA LEU A 16 -39.97 -23.98 27.89
C LEU A 16 -39.05 -23.14 28.81
N LEU A 17 -38.11 -22.37 28.25
CA LEU A 17 -37.12 -21.56 28.99
C LEU A 17 -37.22 -20.04 28.75
N GLY A 18 -38.20 -19.57 27.95
CA GLY A 18 -38.39 -18.14 27.66
C GLY A 18 -37.28 -17.50 26.80
N GLN A 19 -36.53 -18.32 26.04
CA GLN A 19 -35.38 -17.87 25.26
C GLN A 19 -35.71 -17.74 23.77
N GLU A 20 -35.21 -16.67 23.16
CA GLU A 20 -35.40 -16.33 21.75
C GLU A 20 -34.13 -16.65 20.95
N THR A 21 -34.29 -17.24 19.76
CA THR A 21 -33.20 -17.44 18.81
C THR A 21 -33.28 -16.45 17.66
N VAL A 22 -32.13 -16.01 17.17
CA VAL A 22 -32.04 -15.22 15.93
C VAL A 22 -31.07 -15.90 14.99
N ASP A 23 -31.50 -16.09 13.74
CA ASP A 23 -30.66 -16.62 12.67
C ASP A 23 -29.45 -15.70 12.45
N TRP A 24 -28.28 -16.22 12.77
CA TRP A 24 -27.02 -15.61 12.36
C TRP A 24 -26.68 -16.10 10.96
N ILE A 25 -26.72 -17.41 10.78
CA ILE A 25 -26.61 -18.12 9.51
C ILE A 25 -27.96 -18.81 9.27
N PRO A 26 -28.82 -18.23 8.41
CA PRO A 26 -30.13 -18.80 8.11
C PRO A 26 -30.02 -20.02 7.18
N SER A 27 -31.02 -20.90 7.23
CA SER A 27 -31.13 -22.09 6.37
C SER A 27 -31.75 -21.79 4.99
N HIS A 28 -31.59 -20.56 4.47
CA HIS A 28 -32.43 -20.09 3.36
C HIS A 28 -31.94 -20.56 1.97
N ASP A 29 -32.91 -20.93 1.14
CA ASP A 29 -32.81 -21.11 -0.32
C ASP A 29 -32.86 -19.74 -1.03
N PHE A 30 -31.92 -18.85 -0.72
CA PHE A 30 -31.78 -17.61 -1.47
C PHE A 30 -30.42 -17.59 -2.15
N THR A 31 -30.45 -17.37 -3.46
CA THR A 31 -29.25 -17.25 -4.31
C THR A 31 -29.09 -15.78 -4.71
N PRO A 32 -28.59 -14.89 -3.83
CA PRO A 32 -27.83 -13.78 -4.36
C PRO A 32 -26.62 -14.38 -5.10
N PRO A 33 -26.04 -13.71 -6.11
CA PRO A 33 -24.74 -14.12 -6.60
C PRO A 33 -23.63 -13.84 -5.55
N SER A 34 -24.00 -13.25 -4.39
CA SER A 34 -23.13 -13.07 -3.22
C SER A 34 -22.70 -14.40 -2.62
N ALA A 35 -21.64 -14.36 -1.83
CA ALA A 35 -21.14 -15.51 -1.08
C ALA A 35 -21.64 -15.43 0.36
N ARG A 36 -22.67 -16.18 0.79
CA ARG A 36 -22.91 -16.38 2.23
C ARG A 36 -23.48 -17.76 2.52
N PRO A 37 -23.15 -18.38 3.66
CA PRO A 37 -22.92 -17.77 5.00
C PRO A 37 -21.65 -18.20 5.77
N PHE A 38 -20.75 -19.00 5.18
CA PHE A 38 -19.79 -19.77 5.98
C PHE A 38 -18.33 -19.31 5.93
N ASP A 39 -18.05 -18.23 5.20
CA ASP A 39 -16.73 -17.56 5.20
C ASP A 39 -16.43 -16.85 6.54
N HIS A 40 -17.42 -16.87 7.46
CA HIS A 40 -17.23 -16.48 8.85
C HIS A 40 -16.28 -17.38 9.64
N PHE A 41 -15.95 -18.55 9.10
CA PHE A 41 -15.12 -19.54 9.75
C PHE A 41 -13.66 -19.48 9.31
N ILE A 42 -12.75 -19.34 10.27
CA ILE A 42 -11.30 -19.42 10.06
C ILE A 42 -10.85 -20.86 10.34
N LEU A 43 -10.12 -21.45 9.38
CA LEU A 43 -9.30 -22.63 9.60
C LEU A 43 -7.99 -22.22 10.27
N SER A 44 -7.86 -22.45 11.57
CA SER A 44 -6.54 -22.41 12.22
C SER A 44 -6.04 -23.84 12.43
N ALA A 45 -5.17 -24.31 11.53
CA ALA A 45 -4.04 -25.13 11.98
C ALA A 45 -2.91 -24.15 12.31
N PRO A 46 -2.17 -24.28 13.41
CA PRO A 46 -1.06 -23.39 13.73
C PRO A 46 -0.06 -23.34 12.56
N ALA A 47 -0.14 -22.25 11.79
CA ALA A 47 0.76 -21.91 10.70
C ALA A 47 2.08 -21.49 11.35
N HIS A 48 2.92 -22.49 11.62
CA HIS A 48 4.39 -22.47 11.68
C HIS A 48 4.93 -23.86 12.06
N SER A 49 4.09 -24.87 12.31
CA SER A 49 4.54 -26.26 12.56
C SER A 49 3.68 -27.36 11.93
N ALA A 50 2.66 -27.07 11.11
CA ALA A 50 1.73 -28.10 10.64
C ALA A 50 2.30 -29.15 9.66
N GLN A 51 3.53 -28.99 9.14
CA GLN A 51 4.20 -30.13 8.49
C GLN A 51 4.64 -31.22 9.49
N SER A 52 4.73 -30.94 10.80
CA SER A 52 5.10 -31.93 11.82
C SER A 52 3.91 -32.51 12.62
N ALA A 53 2.68 -32.00 12.46
CA ALA A 53 1.54 -32.38 13.31
C ALA A 53 0.50 -33.32 12.69
N GLY A 54 0.65 -33.74 11.43
CA GLY A 54 -0.14 -34.85 10.87
C GLY A 54 -1.67 -34.68 10.82
N VAL A 55 -2.21 -33.45 10.80
CA VAL A 55 -3.67 -33.21 10.68
C VAL A 55 -3.95 -32.19 9.59
N ARG A 56 -4.98 -32.45 8.79
CA ARG A 56 -5.45 -31.51 7.78
C ARG A 56 -6.95 -31.29 7.90
N ASN A 57 -7.32 -30.04 8.18
CA ASN A 57 -8.70 -29.57 8.17
C ASN A 57 -9.01 -28.96 6.79
N ILE A 58 -10.21 -29.23 6.30
CA ILE A 58 -10.75 -28.77 5.03
C ILE A 58 -12.14 -28.20 5.36
N ILE A 59 -12.45 -26.99 4.88
CA ILE A 59 -13.80 -26.43 4.91
C ILE A 59 -14.19 -26.22 3.46
N ASP A 60 -15.28 -26.87 3.08
CA ASP A 60 -15.85 -26.76 1.75
C ASP A 60 -17.22 -26.11 1.89
N VAL A 61 -17.46 -25.04 1.14
CA VAL A 61 -18.82 -24.59 0.89
C VAL A 61 -19.27 -25.37 -0.33
N VAL A 62 -20.18 -26.32 -0.14
CA VAL A 62 -20.70 -27.11 -1.26
C VAL A 62 -21.89 -26.33 -1.84
N PRO A 63 -21.78 -25.73 -3.04
CA PRO A 63 -22.96 -25.33 -3.78
C PRO A 63 -23.73 -26.62 -4.13
N GLY A 64 -25.04 -26.67 -3.95
CA GLY A 64 -25.79 -27.82 -4.44
C GLY A 64 -25.62 -27.93 -5.95
N ASP A 65 -25.33 -29.14 -6.43
CA ASP A 65 -24.96 -29.47 -7.80
C ASP A 65 -25.88 -28.81 -8.86
N ALA A 66 -25.46 -27.69 -9.44
CA ALA A 66 -25.86 -27.24 -10.77
C ALA A 66 -24.99 -26.08 -11.24
N HIS A 67 -24.10 -26.34 -12.20
CA HIS A 67 -23.66 -25.29 -13.11
C HIS A 67 -24.90 -24.68 -13.79
N ASN A 68 -25.06 -23.36 -13.68
CA ASN A 68 -26.04 -22.51 -14.39
C ASN A 68 -27.51 -22.46 -13.93
N THR A 69 -27.88 -22.85 -12.70
CA THR A 69 -29.24 -22.55 -12.18
C THR A 69 -29.21 -22.05 -10.74
N PHE A 70 -29.70 -20.82 -10.51
CA PHE A 70 -29.78 -20.13 -9.22
C PHE A 70 -30.82 -20.75 -8.26
N GLY A 71 -30.51 -21.91 -7.66
CA GLY A 71 -31.45 -22.54 -6.71
C GLY A 71 -30.90 -23.67 -5.85
N SER A 72 -29.76 -23.49 -5.17
CA SER A 72 -29.29 -24.51 -4.21
C SER A 72 -28.76 -23.92 -2.90
N ALA A 73 -29.11 -24.56 -1.79
CA ALA A 73 -28.68 -24.23 -0.43
C ALA A 73 -27.15 -24.31 -0.29
N HIS A 74 -26.53 -23.26 0.24
CA HIS A 74 -25.12 -23.30 0.65
C HIS A 74 -25.00 -23.98 2.01
N VAL A 75 -24.24 -25.08 2.07
CA VAL A 75 -23.97 -25.84 3.30
C VAL A 75 -22.46 -25.83 3.56
N LEU A 76 -22.02 -25.63 4.80
CA LEU A 76 -20.60 -25.74 5.17
C LEU A 76 -20.26 -27.17 5.51
N GLU A 77 -19.51 -27.82 4.63
CA GLU A 77 -18.91 -29.12 4.87
C GLU A 77 -17.55 -28.95 5.54
N TRP A 78 -17.49 -29.22 6.83
CA TRP A 78 -16.27 -29.32 7.60
C TRP A 78 -15.73 -30.76 7.53
N THR A 79 -14.64 -30.94 6.79
CA THR A 79 -13.94 -32.21 6.64
C THR A 79 -12.58 -32.19 7.34
N ALA A 80 -12.22 -33.20 8.10
CA ALA A 80 -10.88 -33.29 8.70
C ALA A 80 -10.30 -34.70 8.60
N ASN A 81 -9.05 -34.79 8.15
CA ASN A 81 -8.32 -36.04 7.93
C ASN A 81 -7.03 -36.06 8.76
N ALA A 82 -6.78 -37.18 9.45
CA ALA A 82 -5.48 -37.46 10.05
C ALA A 82 -4.49 -37.90 8.95
N PHE A 83 -3.42 -37.14 8.75
CA PHE A 83 -2.25 -37.55 7.97
C PHE A 83 -1.27 -38.23 8.90
N ALA A 84 -1.26 -39.56 8.90
CA ALA A 84 -0.54 -40.39 9.86
C ALA A 84 0.94 -40.00 10.03
N ALA A 85 1.27 -39.32 11.13
CA ALA A 85 2.49 -39.60 11.87
C ALA A 85 2.13 -40.68 12.91
N PRO A 86 2.90 -41.78 13.04
CA PRO A 86 2.59 -42.84 13.99
C PRO A 86 2.55 -42.31 15.44
N GLY A 87 1.42 -42.45 16.13
CA GLY A 87 1.29 -42.19 17.57
C GLY A 87 0.72 -40.83 18.02
N GLY A 88 0.32 -39.94 17.10
CA GLY A 88 -0.28 -38.65 17.46
C GLY A 88 -1.82 -38.69 17.57
N THR A 89 -2.40 -38.07 18.61
CA THR A 89 -3.85 -37.79 18.68
C THR A 89 -4.18 -36.50 17.93
N GLY A 90 -4.75 -36.60 16.73
CA GLY A 90 -5.17 -35.44 15.95
C GLY A 90 -6.43 -34.76 16.51
N TYR A 91 -6.59 -33.45 16.28
CA TYR A 91 -7.83 -32.73 16.56
C TYR A 91 -8.21 -31.82 15.38
N ALA A 92 -9.50 -31.71 15.09
CA ALA A 92 -10.06 -30.79 14.13
C ALA A 92 -10.60 -29.55 14.85
N LEU A 93 -10.52 -28.38 14.20
CA LEU A 93 -10.99 -27.13 14.80
C LEU A 93 -11.58 -26.18 13.74
N LEU A 94 -12.77 -25.67 14.03
CA LEU A 94 -13.54 -24.71 13.24
C LEU A 94 -13.84 -23.49 14.13
N ARG A 95 -13.39 -22.27 13.77
CA ARG A 95 -13.49 -21.07 14.64
C ARG A 95 -14.17 -19.90 13.96
N CYS A 96 -14.94 -19.09 14.67
CA CYS A 96 -15.54 -17.85 14.16
C CYS A 96 -15.66 -16.76 15.23
N THR A 97 -15.50 -15.49 14.84
CA THR A 97 -15.83 -14.33 15.68
C THR A 97 -17.33 -14.07 15.62
N LEU A 98 -17.92 -13.71 16.75
CA LEU A 98 -19.34 -13.34 16.83
C LEU A 98 -19.59 -11.94 16.25
N PRO A 99 -20.82 -11.63 15.80
CA PRO A 99 -21.20 -10.27 15.42
C PRO A 99 -20.97 -9.30 16.58
N ALA A 100 -20.41 -8.11 16.31
CA ALA A 100 -20.06 -7.14 17.35
C ALA A 100 -21.25 -6.69 18.21
N ASP A 101 -22.45 -6.64 17.63
CA ASP A 101 -23.70 -6.32 18.31
C ASP A 101 -24.29 -7.48 19.12
N ALA A 102 -23.85 -8.72 18.88
CA ALA A 102 -24.18 -9.91 19.64
C ALA A 102 -23.12 -10.29 20.69
N ALA A 103 -21.87 -9.84 20.52
CA ALA A 103 -20.78 -10.10 21.45
C ALA A 103 -21.14 -9.68 22.88
N GLY A 104 -20.94 -10.59 23.83
CA GLY A 104 -21.29 -10.41 25.24
C GLY A 104 -22.80 -10.41 25.56
N LYS A 105 -23.68 -10.61 24.58
CA LYS A 105 -25.15 -10.53 24.75
C LYS A 105 -25.89 -11.85 24.52
N ILE A 106 -25.21 -12.85 23.96
CA ILE A 106 -25.80 -14.17 23.70
C ILE A 106 -25.69 -15.09 24.92
N ALA A 107 -26.70 -15.93 25.12
CA ALA A 107 -26.71 -17.03 26.07
C ALA A 107 -26.03 -18.30 25.52
N GLY A 108 -25.87 -18.40 24.20
CA GLY A 108 -25.28 -19.57 23.55
C GLY A 108 -25.45 -19.57 22.04
N LEU A 109 -25.09 -20.70 21.43
CA LEU A 109 -25.25 -20.96 20.00
C LEU A 109 -26.02 -22.25 19.78
N ARG A 110 -26.93 -22.24 18.81
CA ARG A 110 -27.63 -23.41 18.32
C ARG A 110 -27.18 -23.68 16.88
N ILE A 111 -26.75 -24.91 16.61
CA ILE A 111 -26.22 -25.30 15.30
C ILE A 111 -27.00 -26.51 14.82
N THR A 112 -27.54 -26.40 13.62
CA THR A 112 -28.14 -27.51 12.89
C THR A 112 -27.13 -28.01 11.86
N PHE A 113 -26.80 -29.29 11.93
CA PHE A 113 -25.81 -29.92 11.08
C PHE A 113 -26.15 -31.38 10.80
N ASP A 114 -25.70 -31.92 9.68
CA ASP A 114 -25.60 -33.36 9.47
C ASP A 114 -24.16 -33.85 9.65
N ALA A 115 -23.99 -35.04 10.21
CA ALA A 115 -22.68 -35.67 10.38
C ALA A 115 -22.67 -37.05 9.73
N GLU A 116 -21.60 -37.40 9.02
CA GLU A 116 -21.50 -38.72 8.37
C GLU A 116 -21.38 -39.86 9.39
N THR A 117 -20.73 -39.60 10.52
CA THR A 117 -20.52 -40.58 11.60
C THR A 117 -20.91 -40.01 12.95
N ALA A 118 -21.24 -40.88 13.91
CA ALA A 118 -21.46 -40.48 15.29
C ALA A 118 -20.12 -40.15 15.97
N GLY A 119 -20.13 -39.19 16.90
CA GLY A 119 -18.90 -38.70 17.51
C GLY A 119 -19.14 -37.72 18.64
N SER A 120 -18.14 -36.86 18.90
CA SER A 120 -18.24 -35.81 19.90
C SER A 120 -17.62 -34.50 19.43
N LEU A 121 -18.31 -33.40 19.74
CA LEU A 121 -17.92 -32.03 19.44
C LEU A 121 -17.78 -31.21 20.73
N ASP A 122 -16.67 -30.51 20.86
CA ASP A 122 -16.46 -29.51 21.89
C ASP A 122 -16.80 -28.13 21.33
N GLY A 123 -17.87 -27.50 21.83
CA GLY A 123 -18.12 -26.09 21.61
C GLY A 123 -17.32 -25.25 22.61
N ARG A 124 -16.51 -24.32 22.12
CA ARG A 124 -15.59 -23.51 22.93
C ARG A 124 -15.88 -22.03 22.70
N PHE A 125 -16.01 -21.25 23.76
CA PHE A 125 -16.24 -19.80 23.68
C PHE A 125 -14.99 -19.03 24.10
N TYR A 126 -14.75 -17.90 23.43
CA TYR A 126 -13.50 -17.15 23.53
C TYR A 126 -13.71 -15.65 23.78
N GLU A 127 -12.74 -15.07 24.48
CA GLU A 127 -12.42 -13.63 24.45
C GLU A 127 -11.26 -13.44 23.47
N CYS A 128 -11.59 -12.95 22.28
CA CYS A 128 -10.66 -12.57 21.24
C CYS A 128 -10.28 -11.10 21.45
N GLN A 129 -9.06 -10.82 21.92
CA GLN A 129 -8.59 -9.44 22.05
C GLN A 129 -8.20 -8.81 20.71
N ARG A 130 -7.68 -9.64 19.78
CA ARG A 130 -7.25 -9.22 18.43
C ARG A 130 -7.80 -10.16 17.37
N ASN A 131 -7.44 -11.44 17.49
CA ASN A 131 -7.88 -12.53 16.63
C ASN A 131 -7.77 -13.85 17.42
N PHE A 132 -7.98 -14.99 16.75
CA PHE A 132 -7.89 -16.31 17.41
C PHE A 132 -6.48 -16.74 17.82
N TRP A 133 -5.41 -16.03 17.43
CA TRP A 133 -4.04 -16.31 17.85
C TRP A 133 -3.76 -15.85 19.29
N GLY A 134 -4.42 -14.78 19.74
CA GLY A 134 -4.38 -14.28 21.12
C GLY A 134 -5.67 -14.53 21.91
N ALA A 135 -6.55 -15.40 21.42
CA ALA A 135 -7.86 -15.62 22.04
C ALA A 135 -7.76 -16.46 23.31
N THR A 136 -8.38 -15.97 24.39
CA THR A 136 -8.48 -16.69 25.65
C THR A 136 -9.74 -17.55 25.64
N LYS A 137 -9.59 -18.88 25.78
CA LYS A 137 -10.74 -19.79 25.92
C LYS A 137 -11.40 -19.53 27.28
N LEU A 138 -12.65 -19.07 27.27
CA LEU A 138 -13.41 -18.75 28.48
C LEU A 138 -14.15 -19.97 29.02
N CYS A 139 -14.80 -20.75 28.16
CA CYS A 139 -15.43 -22.01 28.54
C CYS A 139 -15.46 -23.02 27.37
N GLU A 140 -15.76 -24.27 27.73
CA GLU A 140 -15.99 -25.35 26.76
C GLU A 140 -17.10 -26.28 27.22
N GLN A 141 -17.81 -26.85 26.25
CA GLN A 141 -18.86 -27.83 26.48
C GLN A 141 -18.79 -28.91 25.41
N LYS A 142 -18.52 -30.13 25.87
CA LYS A 142 -18.49 -31.34 25.06
C LYS A 142 -19.90 -31.90 24.90
N GLN A 143 -20.28 -32.22 23.66
CA GLN A 143 -21.55 -32.88 23.33
C GLN A 143 -21.29 -34.09 22.44
N THR A 144 -22.06 -35.15 22.62
CA THR A 144 -22.09 -36.32 21.73
C THR A 144 -23.14 -36.11 20.65
N HIS A 145 -22.87 -36.60 19.45
CA HIS A 145 -23.75 -36.45 18.31
C HIS A 145 -23.89 -37.78 17.56
N ALA A 146 -25.05 -38.01 16.93
CA ALA A 146 -25.29 -39.18 16.09
C ALA A 146 -24.82 -38.91 14.65
N ALA A 147 -24.83 -39.95 13.81
CA ALA A 147 -24.80 -39.77 12.36
C ALA A 147 -26.17 -39.25 11.87
N GLY A 148 -26.18 -38.48 10.79
CA GLY A 148 -27.36 -37.82 10.23
C GLY A 148 -27.61 -36.41 10.77
N MET A 149 -28.74 -35.83 10.35
CA MET A 149 -29.16 -34.46 10.68
C MET A 149 -29.53 -34.34 12.17
N GLN A 150 -29.01 -33.32 12.83
CA GLN A 150 -29.35 -32.99 14.21
C GLN A 150 -29.16 -31.50 14.53
N THR A 151 -29.70 -31.07 15.67
CA THR A 151 -29.53 -29.71 16.19
C THR A 151 -29.01 -29.78 17.61
N LEU A 152 -27.86 -29.15 17.87
CA LEU A 152 -27.24 -29.07 19.19
C LEU A 152 -27.13 -27.62 19.67
N VAL A 153 -27.10 -27.41 20.98
CA VAL A 153 -27.04 -26.08 21.60
C VAL A 153 -25.89 -26.02 22.60
N TRP A 154 -24.92 -25.15 22.38
CA TRP A 154 -23.82 -24.87 23.32
C TRP A 154 -24.11 -23.59 24.11
N ARG A 155 -24.02 -23.66 25.43
CA ARG A 155 -24.46 -22.60 26.34
C ARG A 155 -23.31 -21.94 27.09
N ILE A 156 -23.40 -20.61 27.19
CA ILE A 156 -22.45 -19.75 27.91
C ILE A 156 -22.94 -19.55 29.34
N ASP A 157 -24.24 -19.28 29.50
CA ASP A 157 -24.89 -18.90 30.75
C ASP A 157 -24.85 -19.99 31.84
N GLU A 158 -24.77 -21.25 31.44
CA GLU A 158 -24.63 -22.39 32.37
C GLU A 158 -23.18 -22.62 32.87
N LYS A 159 -22.18 -21.97 32.25
CA LYS A 159 -20.76 -22.27 32.47
C LYS A 159 -19.92 -21.07 32.86
N LEU A 160 -20.39 -19.85 32.63
CA LEU A 160 -19.62 -18.62 32.86
C LEU A 160 -20.40 -17.62 33.75
N PRO A 161 -19.74 -17.06 34.78
CA PRO A 161 -20.23 -15.87 35.48
C PRO A 161 -20.51 -14.71 34.52
N ARG A 162 -21.48 -13.84 34.86
CA ARG A 162 -21.97 -12.76 33.96
C ARG A 162 -20.87 -11.82 33.45
N ASP A 163 -19.89 -11.48 34.28
CA ASP A 163 -18.75 -10.62 33.94
C ASP A 163 -17.83 -11.25 32.88
N LYS A 164 -17.68 -12.58 32.90
CA LYS A 164 -16.91 -13.31 31.87
C LYS A 164 -17.74 -13.62 30.64
N ALA A 165 -19.04 -13.91 30.80
CA ALA A 165 -19.97 -14.09 29.68
C ALA A 165 -20.05 -12.83 28.80
N ALA A 166 -20.01 -11.63 29.41
CA ALA A 166 -20.00 -10.35 28.71
C ALA A 166 -18.75 -10.14 27.82
N LYS A 167 -17.68 -10.92 28.01
CA LYS A 167 -16.45 -10.85 27.22
C LYS A 167 -16.44 -11.82 26.03
N VAL A 168 -17.43 -12.70 25.93
CA VAL A 168 -17.50 -13.68 24.84
C VAL A 168 -17.76 -12.97 23.51
N ASN A 169 -16.81 -13.09 22.59
CA ASN A 169 -16.89 -12.52 21.24
C ASN A 169 -16.40 -13.50 20.15
N GLY A 170 -16.13 -14.76 20.51
CA GLY A 170 -15.74 -15.80 19.57
C GLY A 170 -16.21 -17.20 19.99
N PHE A 171 -16.30 -18.10 19.01
CA PHE A 171 -16.71 -19.48 19.18
C PHE A 171 -15.85 -20.45 18.35
N ALA A 172 -15.72 -21.69 18.81
CA ALA A 172 -15.14 -22.77 18.03
C ALA A 172 -15.86 -24.11 18.24
N LEU A 173 -15.95 -24.90 17.18
CA LEU A 173 -16.22 -26.34 17.25
C LEU A 173 -14.90 -27.09 17.13
N ALA A 174 -14.60 -27.96 18.09
CA ALA A 174 -13.46 -28.85 18.04
C ALA A 174 -13.90 -30.31 18.07
N ALA A 175 -13.18 -31.17 17.39
CA ALA A 175 -13.41 -32.61 17.40
C ALA A 175 -12.08 -33.35 17.58
N GLN A 176 -12.10 -34.48 18.28
CA GLN A 176 -10.92 -35.35 18.37
C GLN A 176 -10.97 -36.37 17.23
N LEU A 177 -9.89 -36.46 16.44
CA LEU A 177 -9.81 -37.39 15.33
C LEU A 177 -9.27 -38.73 15.83
N GLY A 178 -10.01 -39.81 15.57
CA GLY A 178 -9.52 -41.18 15.78
C GLY A 178 -8.45 -41.56 14.75
N ASN A 179 -7.73 -42.67 14.99
CA ASN A 179 -6.74 -43.20 14.05
C ASN A 179 -7.39 -43.60 12.71
N GLY A 180 -7.42 -42.68 11.74
CA GLY A 180 -7.72 -42.96 10.33
C GLY A 180 -9.15 -42.69 9.83
N ALA A 181 -10.10 -42.26 10.67
CA ALA A 181 -11.46 -41.94 10.22
C ALA A 181 -11.60 -40.43 9.91
N PRO A 182 -12.06 -40.02 8.70
CA PRO A 182 -12.41 -38.64 8.40
C PRO A 182 -13.56 -38.15 9.28
N LEU A 183 -13.48 -36.92 9.79
CA LEU A 183 -14.66 -36.20 10.25
C LEU A 183 -15.30 -35.51 9.03
N ARG A 184 -16.62 -35.68 8.82
CA ARG A 184 -17.40 -34.87 7.87
C ARG A 184 -18.68 -34.38 8.54
N ILE A 185 -18.80 -33.06 8.66
CA ILE A 185 -19.96 -32.38 9.24
C ILE A 185 -20.42 -31.30 8.28
N ARG A 186 -21.69 -31.31 7.92
CA ARG A 186 -22.35 -30.30 7.10
C ARG A 186 -23.22 -29.41 7.97
N ILE A 187 -22.81 -28.16 8.18
CA ILE A 187 -23.56 -27.17 8.95
C ILE A 187 -24.58 -26.50 8.02
N HIS A 188 -25.85 -26.60 8.41
CA HIS A 188 -27.00 -26.05 7.68
C HIS A 188 -27.47 -24.71 8.26
N LYS A 189 -27.36 -24.53 9.57
CA LYS A 189 -27.89 -23.34 10.26
C LYS A 189 -27.10 -23.03 11.52
N ILE A 190 -26.89 -21.75 11.79
CA ILE A 190 -26.37 -21.26 13.08
C ILE A 190 -27.27 -20.14 13.61
N GLU A 191 -27.75 -20.32 14.83
CA GLU A 191 -28.62 -19.39 15.52
C GLU A 191 -27.94 -18.88 16.79
N LEU A 192 -28.03 -17.58 17.02
CA LEU A 192 -27.67 -16.98 18.29
C LEU A 192 -28.81 -17.19 19.26
N VAL A 193 -28.51 -17.71 20.45
CA VAL A 193 -29.48 -17.85 21.53
C VAL A 193 -29.36 -16.63 22.43
N PHE A 194 -30.45 -15.90 22.63
CA PHE A 194 -30.48 -14.73 23.53
C PHE A 194 -31.18 -15.07 24.84
N SER A 195 -30.78 -14.38 25.91
CA SER A 195 -31.36 -14.60 27.24
C SER A 195 -32.78 -14.02 27.35
N THR A 196 -33.10 -12.99 26.57
CA THR A 196 -34.40 -12.30 26.62
C THR A 196 -34.90 -11.90 25.23
N ALA A 197 -36.22 -11.78 25.07
CA ALA A 197 -36.84 -11.32 23.83
C ALA A 197 -36.45 -9.90 23.40
N PRO A 198 -36.29 -8.91 24.31
CA PRO A 198 -35.77 -7.59 23.95
C PRO A 198 -34.37 -7.64 23.33
N GLN A 199 -33.44 -8.44 23.87
CA GLN A 199 -32.09 -8.56 23.31
C GLN A 199 -32.09 -9.15 21.89
N ALA A 200 -32.93 -10.16 21.65
CA ALA A 200 -33.13 -10.73 20.33
C ALA A 200 -33.77 -9.71 19.36
N ALA A 201 -34.76 -8.93 19.81
CA ALA A 201 -35.41 -7.89 19.03
C ALA A 201 -34.44 -6.76 18.66
N ASP A 202 -33.62 -6.30 19.61
CA ASP A 202 -32.58 -5.29 19.39
C ASP A 202 -31.57 -5.75 18.33
N PHE A 203 -31.12 -7.01 18.42
CA PHE A 203 -30.21 -7.59 17.43
C PHE A 203 -30.86 -7.72 16.04
N ARG A 204 -32.12 -8.16 15.96
CA ARG A 204 -32.89 -8.20 14.69
C ARG A 204 -33.01 -6.81 14.08
N ALA A 205 -33.35 -5.80 14.88
CA ALA A 205 -33.47 -4.41 14.43
C ALA A 205 -32.13 -3.85 13.94
N ALA A 206 -31.03 -4.11 14.65
CA ALA A 206 -29.69 -3.70 14.24
C ALA A 206 -29.24 -4.40 12.94
N LYS A 207 -29.47 -5.71 12.82
CA LYS A 207 -29.20 -6.50 11.61
C LYS A 207 -30.00 -5.97 10.42
N GLN A 208 -31.30 -5.73 10.60
CA GLN A 208 -32.17 -5.17 9.57
C GLN A 208 -31.71 -3.78 9.15
N LYS A 209 -31.40 -2.90 10.10
CA LYS A 209 -30.92 -1.54 9.79
C LYS A 209 -29.64 -1.56 8.96
N ARG A 210 -28.66 -2.42 9.31
CA ARG A 210 -27.42 -2.56 8.52
C ARG A 210 -27.72 -3.01 7.09
N LEU A 211 -28.54 -4.04 6.93
CA LEU A 211 -28.94 -4.52 5.61
C LEU A 211 -29.62 -3.41 4.79
N LEU A 212 -30.54 -2.65 5.40
CA LEU A 212 -31.18 -1.52 4.72
C LEU A 212 -30.16 -0.49 4.23
N THR A 213 -29.18 -0.15 5.05
CA THR A 213 -28.09 0.75 4.67
C THR A 213 -27.26 0.18 3.51
N ASP A 214 -26.85 -1.08 3.59
CA ASP A 214 -26.08 -1.76 2.54
C ASP A 214 -26.85 -1.81 1.19
N LEU A 215 -28.15 -2.09 1.23
CA LEU A 215 -29.02 -2.13 0.04
C LEU A 215 -29.25 -0.75 -0.57
N ALA A 216 -29.46 0.28 0.26
CA ALA A 216 -29.62 1.66 -0.20
C ALA A 216 -28.34 2.16 -0.90
N LEU A 217 -27.18 1.97 -0.27
CA LEU A 217 -25.89 2.28 -0.88
C LEU A 217 -25.67 1.52 -2.19
N THR A 218 -26.13 0.26 -2.25
CA THR A 218 -26.07 -0.54 -3.47
C THR A 218 -26.92 0.05 -4.58
N ALA A 219 -28.14 0.48 -4.26
CA ALA A 219 -29.02 1.15 -5.22
C ALA A 219 -28.40 2.46 -5.73
N ASP A 220 -27.79 3.25 -4.85
CA ASP A 220 -27.21 4.55 -5.18
C ASP A 220 -26.05 4.43 -6.18
N TRP A 221 -25.09 3.54 -5.95
CA TRP A 221 -23.98 3.40 -6.90
C TRP A 221 -24.42 2.77 -8.23
N ILE A 222 -25.39 1.84 -8.22
CA ILE A 222 -25.96 1.27 -9.47
C ILE A 222 -26.64 2.38 -10.28
N LYS A 223 -27.37 3.27 -9.61
CA LYS A 223 -28.02 4.44 -10.22
C LYS A 223 -27.01 5.44 -10.76
N ALA A 224 -25.92 5.71 -10.04
CA ALA A 224 -24.81 6.53 -10.52
C ALA A 224 -24.17 5.95 -11.79
N ARG A 225 -24.33 4.64 -12.02
CA ARG A 225 -23.89 3.91 -13.22
C ARG A 225 -24.96 3.70 -14.27
N GLY A 226 -26.06 4.45 -14.19
CA GLY A 226 -27.03 4.59 -15.26
C GLY A 226 -28.15 3.55 -15.26
N VAL A 227 -28.27 2.72 -14.22
CA VAL A 227 -29.36 1.77 -14.08
C VAL A 227 -30.19 2.10 -12.84
N ASP A 228 -31.48 2.37 -13.03
CA ASP A 228 -32.41 2.49 -11.89
C ASP A 228 -32.90 1.07 -11.53
N SER A 229 -32.60 0.62 -10.31
CA SER A 229 -33.05 -0.68 -9.82
C SER A 229 -34.55 -0.71 -9.46
N GLY A 230 -35.21 0.45 -9.39
CA GLY A 230 -36.55 0.62 -8.83
C GLY A 230 -36.60 0.31 -7.34
N PHE A 231 -35.46 0.41 -6.65
CA PHE A 231 -35.39 0.27 -5.20
C PHE A 231 -36.06 1.48 -4.53
N PRO A 232 -36.96 1.27 -3.55
CA PRO A 232 -37.69 2.36 -2.92
C PRO A 232 -36.75 3.27 -2.09
N ALA A 233 -37.10 4.56 -1.98
CA ALA A 233 -36.37 5.50 -1.13
C ALA A 233 -36.47 5.13 0.36
N ASP A 234 -35.46 5.51 1.14
CA ASP A 234 -35.23 5.11 2.54
C ASP A 234 -36.49 5.12 3.44
N GLY A 235 -36.72 4.01 4.14
CA GLY A 235 -37.69 3.92 5.24
C GLY A 235 -38.87 2.96 5.06
N ASP A 236 -38.99 2.23 3.94
CA ASP A 236 -40.05 1.25 3.78
C ASP A 236 -39.71 -0.08 4.50
N ALA A 237 -40.44 -0.36 5.58
CA ALA A 237 -40.27 -1.55 6.42
C ALA A 237 -40.65 -2.89 5.74
N ARG A 238 -41.00 -2.87 4.44
CA ARG A 238 -41.49 -4.03 3.66
C ARG A 238 -40.44 -4.65 2.72
N LEU A 239 -39.15 -4.35 2.90
CA LEU A 239 -38.11 -5.01 2.12
C LEU A 239 -38.12 -6.52 2.36
N ASN A 240 -38.00 -7.27 1.27
CA ASN A 240 -37.96 -8.72 1.23
C ASN A 240 -36.80 -9.17 0.32
N PRO A 241 -36.44 -10.46 0.31
CA PRO A 241 -35.33 -10.96 -0.51
C PRO A 241 -35.47 -10.62 -2.02
N ALA A 242 -36.69 -10.43 -2.51
CA ALA A 242 -36.92 -10.11 -3.92
C ALA A 242 -36.42 -8.69 -4.30
N HIS A 243 -36.36 -7.74 -3.35
CA HIS A 243 -35.78 -6.41 -3.58
C HIS A 243 -34.26 -6.48 -3.71
N GLU A 244 -33.61 -7.26 -2.85
CA GLU A 244 -32.17 -7.51 -2.91
C GLU A 244 -31.79 -8.22 -4.22
N GLN A 245 -32.56 -9.23 -4.63
CA GLN A 245 -32.36 -9.92 -5.91
C GLN A 245 -32.37 -8.95 -7.10
N LYS A 246 -33.31 -8.01 -7.08
CA LYS A 246 -33.45 -6.99 -8.12
C LYS A 246 -32.27 -6.01 -8.13
N LEU A 247 -31.60 -5.77 -7.01
CA LEU A 247 -30.36 -4.97 -7.01
C LEU A 247 -29.21 -5.73 -7.70
N TRP A 248 -29.06 -7.02 -7.44
CA TRP A 248 -27.99 -7.82 -8.06
C TRP A 248 -28.15 -7.97 -9.57
N HIS A 249 -29.38 -8.13 -10.09
CA HIS A 249 -29.60 -8.10 -11.55
C HIS A 249 -29.43 -6.71 -12.14
N ALA A 250 -29.72 -5.64 -11.39
CA ALA A 250 -29.42 -4.29 -11.85
C ALA A 250 -27.89 -4.09 -11.97
N ALA A 251 -27.11 -4.59 -11.01
CA ALA A 251 -25.64 -4.64 -11.11
C ALA A 251 -25.16 -5.48 -12.30
N GLN A 252 -25.79 -6.63 -12.58
CA GLN A 252 -25.53 -7.42 -13.80
C GLN A 252 -25.78 -6.61 -15.05
N LEU A 253 -26.87 -5.84 -15.07
CA LEU A 253 -27.26 -5.04 -16.21
C LEU A 253 -26.26 -3.89 -16.43
N VAL A 254 -25.68 -3.33 -15.37
CA VAL A 254 -24.53 -2.41 -15.48
C VAL A 254 -23.33 -3.12 -16.12
N ALA A 255 -22.91 -4.27 -15.59
CA ALA A 255 -21.76 -5.03 -16.14
C ALA A 255 -21.95 -5.39 -17.62
N LEU A 256 -23.16 -5.83 -17.98
CA LEU A 256 -23.52 -6.16 -19.35
C LEU A 256 -23.44 -4.94 -20.28
N GLY A 257 -23.80 -3.75 -19.79
CA GLY A 257 -23.64 -2.50 -20.54
C GLY A 257 -22.18 -2.16 -20.83
N GLU A 258 -21.29 -2.38 -19.86
CA GLU A 258 -19.84 -2.24 -20.02
C GLU A 258 -19.30 -3.25 -21.05
N GLN A 259 -19.71 -4.51 -20.90
CA GLN A 259 -19.35 -5.62 -21.79
C GLN A 259 -19.73 -5.32 -23.25
N LEU A 260 -20.98 -4.91 -23.49
CA LEU A 260 -21.48 -4.56 -24.82
C LEU A 260 -20.79 -3.31 -25.38
N SER A 261 -20.54 -2.30 -24.55
CA SER A 261 -19.87 -1.07 -24.98
C SER A 261 -18.46 -1.34 -25.48
N TYR A 262 -17.69 -2.17 -24.75
CA TYR A 262 -16.36 -2.60 -25.18
C TYR A 262 -16.40 -3.35 -26.51
N TRP A 263 -17.20 -4.42 -26.64
CA TRP A 263 -17.17 -5.24 -27.86
C TRP A 263 -17.82 -4.57 -29.07
N THR A 264 -18.75 -3.63 -28.87
CA THR A 264 -19.30 -2.83 -29.98
C THR A 264 -18.24 -1.89 -30.59
N SER A 265 -17.23 -1.45 -29.82
CA SER A 265 -16.13 -0.64 -30.39
C SER A 265 -15.25 -1.46 -31.33
N PHE A 266 -15.06 -2.75 -31.04
CA PHE A 266 -14.29 -3.68 -31.87
C PHE A 266 -14.99 -4.07 -33.17
N GLU A 267 -16.30 -4.31 -33.15
CA GLU A 267 -17.05 -4.73 -34.35
C GLU A 267 -16.97 -3.68 -35.47
N LYS A 268 -16.91 -2.38 -35.12
CA LYS A 268 -16.74 -1.27 -36.06
C LYS A 268 -15.41 -1.30 -36.83
N LYS A 269 -14.42 -2.04 -36.35
CA LYS A 269 -13.07 -2.12 -36.94
C LYS A 269 -12.84 -3.39 -37.77
N LEU A 270 -13.79 -4.34 -37.76
CA LEU A 270 -13.74 -5.49 -38.65
C LEU A 270 -13.87 -5.02 -40.11
N PRO A 271 -13.12 -5.60 -41.07
CA PRO A 271 -13.24 -5.24 -42.47
C PRO A 271 -14.70 -5.45 -42.94
N PRO A 272 -15.26 -4.51 -43.73
CA PRO A 272 -16.63 -4.63 -44.19
C PRO A 272 -16.77 -5.91 -45.03
N PRO A 273 -17.82 -6.72 -44.81
CA PRO A 273 -17.99 -7.96 -45.54
C PRO A 273 -18.21 -7.68 -47.03
N SER A 274 -17.82 -8.65 -47.87
CA SER A 274 -17.85 -8.57 -49.33
C SER A 274 -19.27 -8.59 -49.95
N SER A 275 -20.32 -8.46 -49.15
CA SER A 275 -21.76 -8.43 -49.51
C SER A 275 -22.55 -7.90 -48.32
N PRO A 276 -23.77 -7.35 -48.49
CA PRO A 276 -24.44 -6.59 -47.42
C PRO A 276 -24.57 -7.48 -46.18
N PRO A 277 -23.97 -7.08 -45.04
CA PRO A 277 -24.04 -7.89 -43.83
C PRO A 277 -25.45 -7.86 -43.24
N PRO A 278 -25.87 -8.92 -42.54
CA PRO A 278 -26.90 -8.75 -41.52
C PRO A 278 -26.45 -7.68 -40.51
N PRO A 279 -27.38 -6.92 -39.90
CA PRO A 279 -27.03 -5.91 -38.89
C PRO A 279 -26.10 -6.49 -37.80
N PRO A 280 -25.14 -5.69 -37.29
CA PRO A 280 -24.21 -6.13 -36.27
C PRO A 280 -24.95 -6.56 -35.00
N VAL A 281 -24.87 -7.86 -34.67
CA VAL A 281 -25.64 -8.50 -33.58
C VAL A 281 -25.36 -7.82 -32.23
N LEU A 282 -24.15 -7.29 -31.99
CA LEU A 282 -23.84 -6.59 -30.74
C LEU A 282 -24.54 -5.22 -30.64
N ALA A 283 -24.75 -4.52 -31.75
CA ALA A 283 -25.50 -3.26 -31.75
C ALA A 283 -26.97 -3.50 -31.40
N GLU A 284 -27.57 -4.57 -31.94
CA GLU A 284 -28.94 -4.97 -31.59
C GLU A 284 -29.06 -5.37 -30.10
N LEU A 285 -28.10 -6.14 -29.59
CA LEU A 285 -28.05 -6.50 -28.17
C LEU A 285 -27.86 -5.27 -27.27
N ARG A 286 -27.15 -4.23 -27.75
CA ARG A 286 -27.00 -2.94 -27.05
C ARG A 286 -28.29 -2.13 -27.03
N ASP A 287 -29.05 -2.14 -28.11
CA ASP A 287 -30.35 -1.47 -28.17
C ASP A 287 -31.39 -2.21 -27.29
N GLU A 288 -31.33 -3.54 -27.26
CA GLU A 288 -32.11 -4.38 -26.34
C GLU A 288 -31.73 -4.12 -24.89
N HIS A 289 -30.44 -4.00 -24.58
CA HIS A 289 -29.93 -3.59 -23.26
C HIS A 289 -30.48 -2.23 -22.85
N THR A 290 -30.38 -1.21 -23.71
CA THR A 290 -30.88 0.15 -23.46
C THR A 290 -32.38 0.14 -23.17
N THR A 291 -33.13 -0.64 -23.94
CA THR A 291 -34.58 -0.86 -23.73
C THR A 291 -34.85 -1.52 -22.39
N LEU A 292 -34.10 -2.58 -22.05
CA LEU A 292 -34.25 -3.29 -20.78
C LEU A 292 -33.92 -2.40 -19.59
N VAL A 293 -32.85 -1.59 -19.64
CA VAL A 293 -32.48 -0.63 -18.58
C VAL A 293 -33.62 0.35 -18.30
N ARG A 294 -34.23 0.91 -19.34
CA ARG A 294 -35.35 1.84 -19.21
C ARG A 294 -36.57 1.19 -18.56
N ASP A 295 -36.88 -0.04 -18.94
CA ASP A 295 -38.08 -0.74 -18.47
C ASP A 295 -37.87 -1.44 -17.11
N TYR A 296 -36.61 -1.63 -16.69
CA TYR A 296 -36.19 -2.42 -15.53
C TYR A 296 -36.89 -2.05 -14.20
N PRO A 297 -37.07 -0.76 -13.84
CA PRO A 297 -37.72 -0.38 -12.58
C PRO A 297 -39.13 -0.96 -12.44
N ALA A 298 -39.86 -1.12 -13.54
CA ALA A 298 -41.25 -1.60 -13.56
C ALA A 298 -41.39 -3.13 -13.59
N LEU A 299 -40.30 -3.88 -13.79
CA LEU A 299 -40.35 -5.34 -13.91
C LEU A 299 -40.52 -6.03 -12.55
N ALA A 300 -41.33 -7.09 -12.53
CA ALA A 300 -41.37 -8.02 -11.41
C ALA A 300 -40.03 -8.78 -11.29
N PRO A 301 -39.54 -9.12 -10.09
CA PRO A 301 -38.22 -9.72 -9.88
C PRO A 301 -37.91 -10.96 -10.75
N ALA A 302 -38.87 -11.88 -10.90
CA ALA A 302 -38.69 -13.07 -11.74
C ALA A 302 -38.58 -12.75 -13.25
N GLN A 303 -39.33 -11.75 -13.71
CA GLN A 303 -39.24 -11.28 -15.10
C GLN A 303 -37.93 -10.54 -15.35
N ALA A 304 -37.49 -9.73 -14.38
CA ALA A 304 -36.19 -9.05 -14.42
C ALA A 304 -35.05 -10.06 -14.54
N GLN A 305 -35.00 -11.09 -13.69
CA GLN A 305 -34.03 -12.20 -13.78
C GLN A 305 -34.02 -12.81 -15.18
N GLN A 306 -35.18 -13.29 -15.64
CA GLN A 306 -35.28 -14.03 -16.90
C GLN A 306 -34.76 -13.20 -18.09
N ARG A 307 -35.12 -11.91 -18.15
CA ARG A 307 -34.70 -11.03 -19.25
C ARG A 307 -33.22 -10.70 -19.19
N VAL A 308 -32.68 -10.41 -18.00
CA VAL A 308 -31.26 -10.10 -17.81
C VAL A 308 -30.39 -11.31 -18.14
N ASP A 309 -30.75 -12.50 -17.68
CA ASP A 309 -30.01 -13.74 -17.96
C ASP A 309 -30.07 -14.14 -19.43
N ALA A 310 -31.25 -14.03 -20.05
CA ALA A 310 -31.41 -14.32 -21.47
C ALA A 310 -30.54 -13.40 -22.33
N LEU A 311 -30.46 -12.12 -21.97
CA LEU A 311 -29.61 -11.16 -22.65
C LEU A 311 -28.12 -11.45 -22.42
N GLN A 312 -27.70 -11.71 -21.17
CA GLN A 312 -26.32 -12.10 -20.86
C GLN A 312 -25.87 -13.33 -21.66
N LYS A 313 -26.69 -14.38 -21.69
CA LYS A 313 -26.38 -15.62 -22.41
C LYS A 313 -26.17 -15.38 -23.91
N ARG A 314 -26.99 -14.54 -24.52
CA ARG A 314 -26.86 -14.18 -25.95
C ARG A 314 -25.63 -13.32 -26.20
N THR A 315 -25.33 -12.38 -25.31
CA THR A 315 -24.13 -11.55 -25.37
C THR A 315 -22.86 -12.38 -25.25
N ASP A 316 -22.78 -13.26 -24.25
CA ASP A 316 -21.62 -14.15 -24.05
C ASP A 316 -21.38 -15.04 -25.29
N ALA A 317 -22.43 -15.64 -25.84
CA ALA A 317 -22.32 -16.46 -27.04
C ALA A 317 -21.81 -15.68 -28.27
N GLN A 318 -22.23 -14.41 -28.42
CA GLN A 318 -21.78 -13.56 -29.51
C GLN A 318 -20.32 -13.12 -29.33
N ILE A 319 -19.91 -12.80 -28.10
CA ILE A 319 -18.53 -12.44 -27.78
C ILE A 319 -17.60 -13.64 -27.97
N ASP A 320 -17.98 -14.83 -27.50
CA ASP A 320 -17.21 -16.06 -27.71
C ASP A 320 -16.99 -16.33 -29.20
N ALA A 321 -18.05 -16.19 -30.02
CA ALA A 321 -17.95 -16.33 -31.47
C ALA A 321 -17.06 -15.26 -32.14
N LEU A 322 -16.94 -14.07 -31.54
CA LEU A 322 -16.05 -13.01 -32.01
C LEU A 322 -14.59 -13.28 -31.60
N LEU A 323 -14.35 -13.73 -30.36
CA LEU A 323 -13.05 -14.12 -29.83
C LEU A 323 -12.40 -15.24 -30.64
N GLU A 324 -13.18 -16.21 -31.11
CA GLU A 324 -12.71 -17.28 -31.99
C GLU A 324 -12.23 -16.78 -33.36
N LYS A 325 -12.81 -15.67 -33.85
CA LYS A 325 -12.50 -15.11 -35.18
C LYS A 325 -11.40 -14.05 -35.15
N LEU A 326 -11.30 -13.30 -34.06
CA LEU A 326 -10.33 -12.22 -33.93
C LEU A 326 -8.93 -12.78 -33.65
N PRO A 327 -7.93 -12.46 -34.49
CA PRO A 327 -6.58 -12.92 -34.26
C PRO A 327 -6.03 -12.29 -32.97
N LEU A 328 -5.17 -13.02 -32.26
CA LEU A 328 -4.66 -12.62 -30.95
C LEU A 328 -4.04 -11.21 -30.96
N ASN A 329 -3.31 -10.86 -32.01
CA ASN A 329 -2.68 -9.54 -32.16
C ASN A 329 -3.68 -8.38 -32.23
N ALA A 330 -4.89 -8.60 -32.76
CA ALA A 330 -5.93 -7.57 -32.82
C ALA A 330 -6.62 -7.35 -31.46
N ARG A 331 -6.47 -8.30 -30.52
CA ARG A 331 -7.02 -8.24 -29.16
C ARG A 331 -5.98 -7.77 -28.14
N ARG A 332 -4.70 -7.70 -28.52
CA ARG A 332 -3.62 -7.28 -27.63
C ARG A 332 -3.71 -5.79 -27.35
N TRP A 333 -3.53 -5.47 -26.08
CA TRP A 333 -3.42 -4.10 -25.61
C TRP A 333 -2.13 -3.51 -26.16
N ASP A 334 -2.23 -2.39 -26.88
CA ASP A 334 -1.10 -1.77 -27.55
C ASP A 334 -0.16 -1.07 -26.53
N ARG A 335 1.14 -1.29 -26.73
CA ARG A 335 2.24 -0.93 -25.83
C ARG A 335 3.45 -0.46 -26.63
N HIS A 336 3.23 0.53 -27.48
CA HIS A 336 4.35 1.22 -28.11
C HIS A 336 5.33 1.74 -27.04
N ALA A 337 6.62 1.48 -27.26
CA ALA A 337 7.68 1.78 -26.30
C ALA A 337 7.81 3.28 -26.02
N ASP A 338 7.48 4.12 -27.01
CA ASP A 338 7.53 5.58 -26.90
C ASP A 338 6.23 6.18 -26.33
N ASP A 339 5.21 5.36 -26.09
CA ASP A 339 3.95 5.81 -25.51
C ASP A 339 4.05 5.90 -23.99
N GLN A 340 3.61 7.03 -23.44
CA GLN A 340 3.51 7.24 -22.01
C GLN A 340 2.23 6.63 -21.42
N PHE A 341 1.30 6.19 -22.27
CA PHE A 341 0.03 5.59 -21.85
C PHE A 341 0.00 4.10 -22.21
N PHE A 342 -0.81 3.35 -21.47
CA PHE A 342 -1.33 2.10 -22.00
C PHE A 342 -2.43 2.42 -23.03
N ARG A 343 -2.64 1.52 -23.98
CA ARG A 343 -3.78 1.61 -24.90
C ARG A 343 -4.62 0.36 -24.86
N THR A 344 -5.93 0.54 -24.94
CA THR A 344 -6.84 -0.54 -25.30
C THR A 344 -6.49 -1.03 -26.72
N PRO A 345 -6.92 -2.24 -27.12
CA PRO A 345 -6.59 -2.74 -28.46
C PRO A 345 -7.23 -1.93 -29.60
N ASP A 346 -8.22 -1.08 -29.29
CA ASP A 346 -8.76 -0.09 -30.23
C ASP A 346 -7.99 1.25 -30.23
N GLY A 347 -6.85 1.35 -29.53
CA GLY A 347 -5.94 2.49 -29.59
C GLY A 347 -6.30 3.66 -28.68
N GLU A 348 -7.40 3.57 -27.93
CA GLU A 348 -7.80 4.59 -26.96
C GLU A 348 -6.87 4.58 -25.75
N ARG A 349 -6.72 5.76 -25.10
CA ARG A 349 -5.91 5.85 -23.88
C ARG A 349 -6.53 5.01 -22.79
N TYR A 350 -5.69 4.23 -22.13
CA TYR A 350 -6.09 3.39 -21.01
C TYR A 350 -5.33 3.75 -19.74
N ARG A 351 -6.09 3.82 -18.66
CA ARG A 351 -5.59 3.79 -17.30
C ARG A 351 -6.05 2.49 -16.64
N MET A 352 -5.11 1.77 -16.04
CA MET A 352 -5.49 0.67 -15.17
C MET A 352 -6.10 1.24 -13.88
N PHE A 353 -7.35 0.87 -13.59
CA PHE A 353 -8.14 1.27 -12.41
C PHE A 353 -8.87 0.04 -11.86
N GLY A 354 -8.59 -0.37 -10.61
CA GLY A 354 -9.21 -1.56 -10.02
C GLY A 354 -8.44 -2.22 -8.90
N PRO A 355 -8.89 -3.40 -8.44
CA PRO A 355 -8.41 -3.97 -7.20
C PRO A 355 -7.39 -5.12 -7.35
N ALA A 356 -6.71 -5.45 -6.26
CA ALA A 356 -6.00 -6.72 -6.09
C ALA A 356 -7.00 -7.89 -5.94
N PHE A 357 -6.90 -8.91 -6.79
CA PHE A 357 -7.90 -9.98 -6.92
C PHE A 357 -7.57 -11.20 -6.06
N PHE A 358 -7.88 -11.12 -4.77
CA PHE A 358 -7.51 -12.14 -3.78
C PHE A 358 -8.20 -13.49 -3.96
N ARG A 359 -9.31 -13.56 -4.71
CA ARG A 359 -9.98 -14.84 -5.05
C ARG A 359 -9.05 -15.83 -5.76
N SER A 360 -7.98 -15.34 -6.40
CA SER A 360 -6.96 -16.16 -7.08
C SER A 360 -5.97 -16.89 -6.15
N ILE A 361 -5.81 -16.45 -4.90
CA ILE A 361 -4.87 -17.07 -3.94
C ILE A 361 -5.57 -17.92 -2.88
N TYR A 362 -6.88 -17.79 -2.76
CA TYR A 362 -7.69 -18.74 -2.02
C TYR A 362 -7.88 -20.01 -2.87
N SER A 363 -6.76 -20.72 -3.08
CA SER A 363 -6.72 -22.01 -3.73
C SER A 363 -7.14 -23.10 -2.74
N PRO A 364 -8.14 -23.92 -3.07
CA PRO A 364 -8.31 -25.19 -2.43
C PRO A 364 -7.41 -26.21 -3.12
N ARG A 365 -6.26 -26.54 -2.52
CA ARG A 365 -5.58 -27.82 -2.80
C ARG A 365 -5.07 -28.53 -1.55
N ARG A 366 -5.92 -29.44 -1.07
CA ARG A 366 -5.95 -30.86 -1.48
C ARG A 366 -7.41 -31.39 -1.33
N GLY A 367 -8.22 -31.31 -2.39
CA GLY A 367 -9.49 -32.06 -2.48
C GLY A 367 -10.83 -31.32 -2.44
N ALA A 368 -10.90 -30.01 -2.68
CA ALA A 368 -12.17 -29.26 -2.68
C ALA A 368 -12.25 -28.24 -3.82
N ALA A 369 -13.46 -27.83 -4.23
CA ALA A 369 -13.73 -26.98 -5.39
C ALA A 369 -13.20 -25.54 -5.23
N ALA A 370 -12.55 -25.01 -6.28
CA ALA A 370 -12.10 -23.62 -6.41
C ALA A 370 -13.29 -22.64 -6.32
N ILE A 371 -13.14 -21.51 -5.59
CA ILE A 371 -14.27 -20.60 -5.32
C ILE A 371 -14.19 -19.28 -6.11
N TRP A 372 -13.25 -19.05 -7.04
CA TRP A 372 -13.44 -17.91 -7.95
C TRP A 372 -14.65 -18.19 -8.86
N ARG A 373 -15.42 -17.17 -9.20
CA ARG A 373 -16.65 -17.27 -10.00
C ARG A 373 -16.58 -16.30 -11.17
N PRO A 374 -17.17 -16.61 -12.33
CA PRO A 374 -17.37 -15.63 -13.40
C PRO A 374 -17.97 -14.32 -12.89
N TRP A 375 -18.95 -14.44 -11.97
CA TRP A 375 -19.59 -13.30 -11.31
C TRP A 375 -18.62 -12.34 -10.59
N ASP A 376 -17.49 -12.82 -10.08
CA ASP A 376 -16.45 -11.98 -9.47
C ASP A 376 -15.97 -10.91 -10.49
N VAL A 377 -15.71 -11.33 -11.73
CA VAL A 377 -15.26 -10.47 -12.84
C VAL A 377 -16.38 -9.55 -13.32
N ARG A 378 -17.62 -10.07 -13.42
CA ARG A 378 -18.80 -9.26 -13.77
C ARG A 378 -18.98 -8.10 -12.80
N TYR A 379 -18.84 -8.38 -11.51
CA TYR A 379 -19.03 -7.38 -10.49
C TYR A 379 -17.93 -6.32 -10.51
N ILE A 380 -16.67 -6.70 -10.74
CA ILE A 380 -15.56 -5.76 -11.00
C ILE A 380 -15.91 -4.83 -12.16
N SER A 381 -16.45 -5.37 -13.26
CA SER A 381 -16.90 -4.57 -14.41
C SER A 381 -18.05 -3.62 -14.03
N ALA A 382 -19.06 -4.10 -13.30
CA ALA A 382 -20.19 -3.27 -12.84
C ALA A 382 -19.73 -2.07 -11.99
N LEU A 383 -18.76 -2.31 -11.11
CA LEU A 383 -18.17 -1.27 -10.25
C LEU A 383 -17.37 -0.23 -11.03
N GLY A 384 -17.08 -0.46 -12.31
CA GLY A 384 -16.39 0.49 -13.16
C GLY A 384 -14.88 0.39 -13.14
N PHE A 385 -14.36 -0.71 -12.64
CA PHE A 385 -12.95 -0.97 -12.81
C PHE A 385 -12.67 -1.28 -14.29
N THR A 386 -11.44 -0.98 -14.72
CA THR A 386 -10.95 -1.19 -16.08
C THR A 386 -9.98 -2.35 -16.17
N GLY A 387 -9.65 -2.95 -15.02
CA GLY A 387 -8.74 -4.06 -14.87
C GLY A 387 -8.62 -4.49 -13.42
N PHE A 388 -7.80 -5.50 -13.16
CA PHE A 388 -7.45 -5.90 -11.80
C PHE A 388 -6.07 -6.55 -11.78
N ARG A 389 -5.47 -6.57 -10.59
CA ARG A 389 -4.21 -7.28 -10.36
C ARG A 389 -4.50 -8.73 -10.00
N LEU A 390 -4.02 -9.66 -10.81
CA LEU A 390 -4.15 -11.09 -10.60
C LEU A 390 -2.97 -11.61 -9.80
N ILE A 391 -3.25 -12.05 -8.58
CA ILE A 391 -2.24 -12.53 -7.64
C ILE A 391 -1.88 -13.99 -7.94
N VAL A 392 -0.60 -14.27 -8.12
CA VAL A 392 -0.05 -15.59 -8.42
C VAL A 392 0.89 -15.98 -7.29
N GLN A 393 0.43 -16.84 -6.37
CA GLN A 393 1.28 -17.37 -5.31
C GLN A 393 2.34 -18.33 -5.88
N TRP A 394 3.61 -17.95 -5.78
CA TRP A 394 4.69 -18.71 -6.43
C TRP A 394 4.85 -20.12 -5.84
N ASN A 395 4.73 -20.30 -4.52
CA ASN A 395 4.79 -21.64 -3.92
C ASN A 395 3.66 -22.59 -4.38
N LEU A 396 2.49 -22.05 -4.75
CA LEU A 396 1.37 -22.82 -5.30
C LEU A 396 1.54 -23.08 -6.79
N LEU A 397 2.02 -22.09 -7.53
CA LEU A 397 2.31 -22.23 -8.95
C LEU A 397 3.44 -23.23 -9.17
N GLU A 398 4.55 -23.13 -8.46
CA GLU A 398 5.77 -23.91 -8.69
C GLU A 398 6.25 -24.63 -7.41
N PRO A 399 5.46 -25.58 -6.89
CA PRO A 399 5.80 -26.29 -5.64
C PRO A 399 7.08 -27.11 -5.79
N THR A 400 7.36 -27.58 -7.00
CA THR A 400 8.62 -28.23 -7.39
C THR A 400 9.32 -27.36 -8.43
N ARG A 401 10.60 -27.06 -8.23
CA ARG A 401 11.40 -26.25 -9.15
C ARG A 401 11.25 -26.74 -10.59
N GLY A 402 10.84 -25.84 -11.49
CA GLY A 402 10.66 -26.10 -12.91
C GLY A 402 9.31 -26.69 -13.30
N VAL A 403 8.43 -27.02 -12.35
CA VAL A 403 7.16 -27.72 -12.61
C VAL A 403 5.99 -26.92 -12.07
N PHE A 404 5.16 -26.40 -12.98
CA PHE A 404 3.94 -25.69 -12.59
C PHE A 404 2.80 -26.65 -12.22
N ASP A 405 2.03 -26.31 -11.19
CA ASP A 405 0.78 -27.00 -10.88
C ASP A 405 -0.26 -26.72 -11.97
N PRO A 406 -0.73 -27.75 -12.70
CA PRO A 406 -1.55 -27.54 -13.89
C PRO A 406 -2.95 -27.00 -13.57
N ALA A 407 -3.49 -27.26 -12.37
CA ALA A 407 -4.84 -26.75 -12.06
C ALA A 407 -4.81 -25.35 -11.49
N TYR A 408 -3.77 -25.00 -10.71
CA TYR A 408 -3.59 -23.62 -10.29
C TYR A 408 -3.35 -22.73 -11.52
N LEU A 409 -2.48 -23.16 -12.44
CA LEU A 409 -2.30 -22.46 -13.71
C LEU A 409 -3.58 -22.41 -14.55
N GLY A 410 -4.32 -23.51 -14.65
CA GLY A 410 -5.60 -23.56 -15.37
C GLY A 410 -6.63 -22.56 -14.83
N MET A 411 -6.75 -22.48 -13.50
CA MET A 411 -7.62 -21.50 -12.83
C MET A 411 -7.22 -20.05 -13.16
N LEU A 412 -5.92 -19.74 -13.14
CA LEU A 412 -5.43 -18.40 -13.51
C LEU A 412 -5.78 -18.05 -14.96
N LEU A 413 -5.61 -19.01 -15.89
CA LEU A 413 -5.98 -18.83 -17.30
C LEU A 413 -7.49 -18.61 -17.48
N ASP A 414 -8.32 -19.30 -16.70
CA ASP A 414 -9.78 -19.11 -16.78
C ASP A 414 -10.22 -17.74 -16.25
N ILE A 415 -9.58 -17.24 -15.18
CA ILE A 415 -9.81 -15.86 -14.69
C ILE A 415 -9.43 -14.84 -15.77
N ILE A 416 -8.27 -15.02 -16.42
CA ILE A 416 -7.78 -14.11 -17.47
C ILE A 416 -8.75 -14.09 -18.67
N ARG A 417 -9.25 -15.26 -19.10
CA ARG A 417 -10.23 -15.38 -20.18
C ARG A 417 -11.55 -14.70 -19.85
N GLU A 418 -12.06 -14.88 -18.63
CA GLU A 418 -13.29 -14.22 -18.20
C GLU A 418 -13.10 -12.69 -18.14
N ALA A 419 -11.94 -12.21 -17.68
CA ALA A 419 -11.60 -10.79 -17.70
C ALA A 419 -11.58 -10.21 -19.13
N GLU A 420 -11.09 -10.97 -20.11
CA GLU A 420 -11.09 -10.55 -21.52
C GLU A 420 -12.52 -10.32 -22.03
N ARG A 421 -13.49 -11.17 -21.67
CA ARG A 421 -14.90 -11.00 -22.07
C ARG A 421 -15.49 -9.67 -21.62
N TYR A 422 -14.96 -9.06 -20.56
CA TYR A 422 -15.39 -7.77 -20.03
C TYR A 422 -14.47 -6.60 -20.41
N GLY A 423 -13.49 -6.82 -21.29
CA GLY A 423 -12.53 -5.80 -21.69
C GLY A 423 -11.62 -5.32 -20.56
N LEU A 424 -11.38 -6.19 -19.56
CA LEU A 424 -10.58 -5.86 -18.38
C LEU A 424 -9.10 -6.22 -18.59
N GLY A 425 -8.23 -5.27 -18.30
CA GLY A 425 -6.78 -5.47 -18.29
C GLY A 425 -6.29 -6.19 -17.03
N ILE A 426 -5.23 -6.99 -17.16
CA ILE A 426 -4.66 -7.78 -16.06
C ILE A 426 -3.20 -7.39 -15.77
N SER A 427 -2.90 -7.04 -14.52
CA SER A 427 -1.52 -7.00 -14.02
C SER A 427 -1.21 -8.34 -13.37
N ILE A 428 -0.13 -9.00 -13.79
CA ILE A 428 0.29 -10.28 -13.21
C ILE A 428 1.22 -10.01 -12.04
N ASP A 429 0.76 -10.35 -10.84
CA ASP A 429 1.52 -10.21 -9.61
C ASP A 429 2.12 -11.55 -9.17
N PHE A 430 3.44 -11.64 -9.15
CA PHE A 430 4.14 -12.82 -8.66
C PHE A 430 4.39 -12.73 -7.15
N HIS A 431 3.42 -13.23 -6.39
CA HIS A 431 3.27 -12.97 -4.97
C HIS A 431 3.90 -14.07 -4.09
N TRP A 432 4.36 -13.66 -2.91
CA TRP A 432 4.84 -14.54 -1.85
C TRP A 432 3.67 -15.28 -1.13
N PRO A 433 3.91 -16.34 -0.32
CA PRO A 433 5.19 -16.94 0.03
C PRO A 433 5.87 -17.60 -1.17
N TYR A 434 7.19 -17.44 -1.26
CA TYR A 434 7.99 -18.10 -2.30
C TYR A 434 8.24 -19.59 -1.97
N PRO A 435 8.51 -20.44 -2.98
CA PRO A 435 8.77 -21.85 -2.73
C PRO A 435 9.97 -22.08 -1.82
N ASP A 436 9.88 -23.08 -0.92
CA ASP A 436 10.97 -23.46 -0.01
C ASP A 436 12.29 -23.77 -0.73
N TRP A 437 12.22 -24.31 -1.96
CA TRP A 437 13.41 -24.60 -2.75
C TRP A 437 14.12 -23.33 -3.20
N PHE A 438 13.37 -22.25 -3.46
CA PHE A 438 13.89 -20.95 -3.87
C PHE A 438 14.50 -20.25 -2.65
N LEU A 439 13.74 -20.12 -1.57
CA LEU A 439 14.13 -19.41 -0.35
C LEU A 439 15.42 -19.93 0.29
N ARG A 440 15.74 -21.22 0.11
CA ARG A 440 17.00 -21.80 0.59
C ARG A 440 18.21 -21.40 -0.23
N GLY A 441 18.04 -20.87 -1.44
CA GLY A 441 19.12 -20.61 -2.38
C GLY A 441 19.66 -21.86 -3.09
N PRO A 442 20.61 -21.67 -4.04
CA PRO A 442 21.22 -22.77 -4.77
C PRO A 442 22.06 -23.65 -3.85
N GLU A 443 22.33 -24.89 -4.27
CA GLU A 443 22.95 -25.93 -3.43
C GLU A 443 24.27 -25.49 -2.76
N ASN A 444 25.13 -24.78 -3.48
CA ASN A 444 26.42 -24.30 -2.99
C ASN A 444 26.37 -22.98 -2.21
N PHE A 445 25.19 -22.35 -2.11
CA PHE A 445 25.01 -21.03 -1.48
C PHE A 445 23.77 -21.01 -0.58
N ARG A 446 23.52 -22.11 0.13
CA ARG A 446 22.30 -22.24 0.93
C ARG A 446 22.28 -21.27 2.10
N ALA A 447 21.17 -20.55 2.27
CA ALA A 447 20.90 -19.74 3.45
C ALA A 447 20.56 -20.63 4.66
N LYS A 448 20.87 -20.16 5.88
CA LYS A 448 20.47 -20.86 7.11
C LYS A 448 18.99 -20.67 7.37
N LYS A 449 18.34 -21.63 8.02
CA LYS A 449 16.88 -21.62 8.23
C LYS A 449 16.41 -20.39 9.01
N GLU A 450 17.18 -19.97 10.00
CA GLU A 450 16.95 -18.79 10.84
C GLU A 450 17.11 -17.45 10.10
N ASP A 451 17.74 -17.46 8.93
CA ASP A 451 18.04 -16.28 8.11
C ASP A 451 17.13 -16.14 6.88
N ILE A 452 16.14 -17.03 6.72
CA ILE A 452 15.23 -17.01 5.57
C ILE A 452 14.02 -16.14 5.89
N HIS A 453 13.80 -15.11 5.06
CA HIS A 453 12.55 -14.36 5.02
C HIS A 453 11.68 -14.82 3.84
N SER A 454 10.35 -14.85 4.01
CA SER A 454 9.42 -15.42 3.01
C SER A 454 9.32 -14.66 1.68
N HIS A 455 9.81 -13.41 1.61
CA HIS A 455 9.62 -12.46 0.50
C HIS A 455 10.95 -11.94 -0.09
N ALA A 456 12.09 -12.60 0.18
CA ALA A 456 13.39 -12.18 -0.34
C ALA A 456 13.60 -12.71 -1.78
N SER A 457 13.44 -11.87 -2.82
CA SER A 457 13.57 -12.32 -4.22
C SER A 457 14.97 -12.10 -4.82
N TYR A 458 15.72 -11.12 -4.32
CA TYR A 458 17.00 -10.71 -4.92
C TYR A 458 18.18 -11.64 -4.62
N HIS A 459 18.03 -12.59 -3.69
CA HIS A 459 19.14 -13.45 -3.30
C HIS A 459 19.50 -14.51 -4.36
N TRP A 460 18.63 -14.76 -5.35
CA TRP A 460 18.86 -15.73 -6.42
C TRP A 460 18.18 -15.31 -7.74
N PRO A 461 18.69 -14.25 -8.42
CA PRO A 461 18.04 -13.70 -9.61
C PRO A 461 17.81 -14.72 -10.73
N ASP A 462 18.75 -15.66 -10.95
CA ASP A 462 18.63 -16.69 -11.98
C ASP A 462 17.37 -17.55 -11.84
N ALA A 463 17.00 -17.90 -10.61
CA ALA A 463 15.79 -18.70 -10.37
C ALA A 463 14.52 -17.88 -10.62
N VAL A 464 14.51 -16.59 -10.25
CA VAL A 464 13.40 -15.67 -10.50
C VAL A 464 13.21 -15.47 -12.02
N VAL A 465 14.28 -15.15 -12.75
CA VAL A 465 14.26 -14.99 -14.22
C VAL A 465 13.74 -16.27 -14.89
N SER A 466 14.21 -17.43 -14.44
CA SER A 466 13.81 -18.72 -14.99
C SER A 466 12.31 -19.02 -14.77
N ALA A 467 11.75 -18.65 -13.61
CA ALA A 467 10.33 -18.82 -13.33
C ALA A 467 9.46 -17.88 -14.17
N TRP A 468 9.88 -16.61 -14.33
CA TRP A 468 9.23 -15.67 -15.22
C TRP A 468 9.25 -16.09 -16.70
N GLU A 469 10.34 -16.70 -17.17
CA GLU A 469 10.39 -17.24 -18.54
C GLU A 469 9.31 -18.31 -18.78
N ARG A 470 9.18 -19.25 -17.82
CA ARG A 470 8.16 -20.31 -17.87
C ARG A 470 6.75 -19.71 -17.80
N LEU A 471 6.53 -18.73 -16.93
CA LEU A 471 5.23 -18.07 -16.81
C LEU A 471 4.87 -17.29 -18.07
N GLY A 472 5.83 -16.58 -18.68
CA GLY A 472 5.66 -15.92 -19.97
C GLY A 472 5.28 -16.89 -21.09
N ALA A 473 5.88 -18.08 -21.13
CA ALA A 473 5.50 -19.13 -22.09
C ALA A 473 4.07 -19.65 -21.85
N ALA A 474 3.65 -19.78 -20.59
CA ALA A 474 2.31 -20.22 -20.23
C ALA A 474 1.23 -19.17 -20.52
N LEU A 475 1.58 -17.88 -20.47
CA LEU A 475 0.68 -16.75 -20.65
C LEU A 475 0.73 -16.13 -22.05
N LYS A 476 1.47 -16.73 -23.00
CA LYS A 476 1.70 -16.16 -24.34
C LYS A 476 0.41 -15.87 -25.11
N ASP A 477 -0.66 -16.63 -24.86
CA ASP A 477 -1.94 -16.54 -25.57
C ASP A 477 -2.99 -15.69 -24.82
N ALA A 478 -2.59 -14.94 -23.79
CA ALA A 478 -3.44 -14.02 -23.04
C ALA A 478 -3.28 -12.57 -23.55
N PRO A 479 -4.24 -12.02 -24.32
CA PRO A 479 -4.08 -10.72 -24.96
C PRO A 479 -4.31 -9.53 -24.02
N ASN A 480 -5.01 -9.74 -22.90
CA ASN A 480 -5.44 -8.70 -21.97
C ASN A 480 -4.54 -8.53 -20.72
N ILE A 481 -3.43 -9.26 -20.62
CA ILE A 481 -2.38 -8.90 -19.65
C ILE A 481 -1.83 -7.55 -20.06
N VAL A 482 -1.71 -6.56 -19.18
CA VAL A 482 -1.19 -5.21 -19.49
C VAL A 482 0.18 -4.95 -18.88
N ALA A 483 0.51 -5.61 -17.77
CA ALA A 483 1.78 -5.48 -17.08
C ALA A 483 2.14 -6.75 -16.29
N PHE A 484 3.43 -6.90 -15.99
CA PHE A 484 3.98 -7.93 -15.11
C PHE A 484 4.68 -7.27 -13.92
N GLU A 485 4.30 -7.58 -12.69
CA GLU A 485 4.89 -6.97 -11.48
C GLU A 485 6.21 -7.66 -11.13
N VAL A 486 7.32 -6.99 -11.42
CA VAL A 486 8.68 -7.54 -11.37
C VAL A 486 9.53 -6.87 -10.27
N PRO A 487 10.44 -7.62 -9.62
CA PRO A 487 10.67 -9.06 -9.75
C PRO A 487 9.60 -9.93 -9.04
N GLY A 488 8.75 -9.31 -8.22
CA GLY A 488 7.60 -9.89 -7.52
C GLY A 488 7.02 -8.88 -6.51
N ASN A 489 6.06 -9.29 -5.69
CA ASN A 489 5.42 -8.41 -4.70
C ASN A 489 6.29 -8.12 -3.48
N GLU A 490 6.35 -6.86 -3.04
CA GLU A 490 6.94 -6.37 -1.79
C GLU A 490 8.29 -7.01 -1.47
N THR A 491 9.13 -7.13 -2.49
CA THR A 491 10.39 -7.85 -2.33
C THR A 491 11.36 -7.03 -1.49
N ASN A 492 11.93 -7.66 -0.45
CA ASN A 492 13.05 -7.07 0.27
C ASN A 492 14.39 -7.58 -0.28
N LEU A 493 15.44 -6.79 -0.06
CA LEU A 493 16.81 -7.22 -0.32
C LEU A 493 17.26 -8.24 0.74
N ALA A 494 17.07 -7.90 2.02
CA ALA A 494 17.30 -8.76 3.16
C ALA A 494 16.58 -8.24 4.42
N ASN A 495 15.40 -8.77 4.73
CA ASN A 495 14.68 -8.45 5.98
C ASN A 495 15.11 -9.39 7.12
N VAL A 496 16.38 -9.31 7.52
CA VAL A 496 16.94 -10.10 8.64
C VAL A 496 18.11 -9.36 9.31
N PRO A 497 18.41 -9.64 10.60
CA PRO A 497 19.48 -8.96 11.34
C PRO A 497 20.87 -8.99 10.70
N ARG A 498 21.18 -10.01 9.88
CA ARG A 498 22.48 -10.10 9.19
C ARG A 498 22.50 -9.36 7.84
N GLY A 499 21.38 -8.75 7.41
CA GLY A 499 21.25 -8.10 6.11
C GLY A 499 21.65 -9.03 4.96
N ILE A 500 22.32 -8.50 3.93
CA ILE A 500 22.79 -9.28 2.76
C ILE A 500 23.66 -10.47 3.17
N LYS A 501 24.41 -10.39 4.28
CA LYS A 501 25.29 -11.47 4.77
C LYS A 501 24.53 -12.75 5.16
N ALA A 502 23.21 -12.67 5.31
CA ALA A 502 22.35 -13.84 5.45
C ALA A 502 22.33 -14.75 4.21
N TYR A 503 22.59 -14.19 3.03
CA TYR A 503 22.42 -14.83 1.74
C TYR A 503 23.76 -14.98 1.02
N PRO A 504 24.40 -16.17 1.06
CA PRO A 504 25.77 -16.35 0.56
C PRO A 504 25.97 -15.97 -0.91
N LEU A 505 24.98 -16.24 -1.78
CA LEU A 505 25.06 -15.85 -3.18
C LEU A 505 25.00 -14.31 -3.35
N ALA A 506 24.14 -13.62 -2.61
CA ALA A 506 24.06 -12.17 -2.67
C ALA A 506 25.34 -11.51 -2.14
N TRP A 507 25.95 -12.07 -1.09
CA TRP A 507 27.23 -11.59 -0.58
C TRP A 507 28.39 -11.82 -1.57
N ARG A 508 28.39 -12.94 -2.29
CA ARG A 508 29.30 -13.16 -3.42
C ARG A 508 29.10 -12.11 -4.51
N MET A 509 27.85 -11.88 -4.93
CA MET A 509 27.52 -10.88 -5.95
C MET A 509 27.96 -9.47 -5.56
N TRP A 510 27.91 -9.10 -4.28
CA TRP A 510 28.44 -7.85 -3.77
C TRP A 510 29.95 -7.69 -4.05
N ASN A 511 30.74 -8.72 -3.76
CA ASN A 511 32.18 -8.72 -4.01
C ASN A 511 32.52 -8.71 -5.51
N ASP A 512 31.81 -9.53 -6.30
CA ASP A 512 31.95 -9.56 -7.76
C ASP A 512 31.60 -8.19 -8.37
N TRP A 513 30.55 -7.53 -7.86
CA TRP A 513 30.14 -6.20 -8.29
C TRP A 513 31.18 -5.14 -7.92
N LEU A 514 31.71 -5.14 -6.69
CA LEU A 514 32.78 -4.19 -6.29
C LEU A 514 33.99 -4.30 -7.21
N LYS A 515 34.42 -5.54 -7.49
CA LYS A 515 35.53 -5.82 -8.39
C LYS A 515 35.29 -5.21 -9.78
N GLN A 516 34.08 -5.33 -10.33
CA GLN A 516 33.72 -4.74 -11.62
C GLN A 516 33.58 -3.21 -11.55
N ALA A 517 32.91 -2.68 -10.53
CA ALA A 517 32.64 -1.25 -10.35
C ALA A 517 33.93 -0.42 -10.21
N TYR A 518 35.01 -1.05 -9.77
CA TYR A 518 36.33 -0.45 -9.63
C TYR A 518 37.35 -0.98 -10.66
N ASN A 519 36.89 -1.52 -11.79
CA ASN A 519 37.75 -1.96 -12.90
C ASN A 519 38.87 -2.94 -12.49
N ASN A 520 38.60 -3.83 -11.52
CA ASN A 520 39.55 -4.73 -10.88
C ASN A 520 40.72 -4.03 -10.15
N ASP A 521 40.61 -2.73 -9.83
CA ASP A 521 41.62 -1.97 -9.11
C ASP A 521 41.24 -1.76 -7.64
N ARG A 522 41.85 -2.57 -6.75
CA ARG A 522 41.60 -2.50 -5.30
C ARG A 522 42.10 -1.20 -4.69
N ALA A 523 43.10 -0.55 -5.28
CA ALA A 523 43.57 0.74 -4.80
C ALA A 523 42.53 1.84 -5.01
N SER A 524 41.79 1.80 -6.13
CA SER A 524 40.66 2.70 -6.38
C SER A 524 39.52 2.52 -5.38
N LEU A 525 39.16 1.26 -5.03
CA LEU A 525 38.18 1.00 -3.97
C LEU A 525 38.67 1.54 -2.61
N ALA A 526 39.92 1.23 -2.25
CA ALA A 526 40.51 1.72 -1.00
C ALA A 526 40.53 3.25 -0.93
N ALA A 527 40.80 3.93 -2.04
CA ALA A 527 40.76 5.38 -2.14
C ALA A 527 39.33 5.96 -2.03
N ALA A 528 38.32 5.27 -2.57
CA ALA A 528 36.92 5.68 -2.43
C ALA A 528 36.44 5.56 -0.98
N TRP A 529 36.84 4.51 -0.27
CA TRP A 529 36.48 4.27 1.13
C TRP A 529 37.46 4.87 2.14
N LYS A 530 38.43 5.65 1.67
CA LYS A 530 39.39 6.32 2.54
C LYS A 530 38.69 7.42 3.30
N THR A 531 38.70 7.33 4.62
CA THR A 531 38.24 8.41 5.47
C THR A 531 39.31 9.50 5.56
N THR A 532 38.88 10.75 5.68
CA THR A 532 39.77 11.91 5.84
C THR A 532 40.21 12.11 7.29
N ASP A 533 39.62 11.36 8.22
CA ASP A 533 39.92 11.37 9.64
C ASP A 533 40.80 10.15 9.99
N ALA A 534 42.05 10.41 10.36
CA ALA A 534 43.05 9.39 10.67
C ALA A 534 42.68 8.53 11.89
N GLU A 535 41.79 9.02 12.78
CA GLU A 535 41.31 8.25 13.94
C GLU A 535 40.03 7.45 13.63
N ASN A 536 39.46 7.61 12.43
CA ASN A 536 38.21 6.97 12.02
C ASN A 536 38.38 6.12 10.76
N THR A 537 39.26 5.11 10.81
CA THR A 537 39.52 4.16 9.71
C THR A 537 38.54 2.99 9.65
N ARG A 538 37.55 2.95 10.56
CA ARG A 538 36.65 1.80 10.75
C ARG A 538 35.81 1.45 9.52
N HIS A 539 35.52 2.43 8.66
CA HIS A 539 34.75 2.22 7.43
C HIS A 539 35.61 1.92 6.20
N SER A 540 36.94 2.11 6.29
CA SER A 540 37.86 1.88 5.19
C SER A 540 37.94 0.40 4.81
N LEU A 541 38.46 0.12 3.62
CA LEU A 541 38.75 -1.25 3.20
C LEU A 541 39.88 -1.81 4.07
N GLN A 542 39.59 -2.87 4.81
CA GLN A 542 40.55 -3.46 5.74
C GLN A 542 41.56 -4.34 5.01
N ASP A 543 42.73 -4.57 5.63
CA ASP A 543 43.79 -5.39 5.04
C ASP A 543 43.37 -6.85 4.81
N ASN A 544 42.48 -7.36 5.66
CA ASN A 544 41.93 -8.72 5.57
C ASN A 544 40.68 -8.84 4.69
N GLU A 545 40.26 -7.77 4.00
CA GLU A 545 39.10 -7.78 3.09
C GLU A 545 39.55 -7.85 1.62
N ASN A 546 39.10 -8.86 0.90
CA ASN A 546 39.39 -9.08 -0.51
C ASN A 546 38.15 -9.62 -1.26
N TRP A 547 37.91 -9.13 -2.47
CA TRP A 547 36.82 -9.63 -3.30
C TRP A 547 37.10 -11.01 -3.89
N ASP A 548 38.37 -11.42 -4.04
CA ASP A 548 38.75 -12.71 -4.64
C ASP A 548 38.44 -13.89 -3.71
N ASP A 549 38.45 -13.67 -2.39
CA ASP A 549 38.00 -14.62 -1.38
C ASP A 549 36.60 -14.28 -0.81
N HIS A 550 35.96 -13.23 -1.35
CA HIS A 550 34.64 -12.72 -0.99
C HIS A 550 34.50 -12.27 0.47
N SER A 551 35.59 -11.81 1.09
CA SER A 551 35.60 -11.37 2.49
C SER A 551 35.18 -9.92 2.70
N ILE A 552 35.04 -9.09 1.65
CA ILE A 552 34.58 -7.70 1.83
C ILE A 552 33.13 -7.71 2.32
N GLU A 553 32.90 -7.09 3.47
CA GLU A 553 31.55 -7.04 4.04
C GLU A 553 30.69 -5.93 3.40
N PRO A 554 29.38 -6.18 3.19
CA PRO A 554 28.42 -5.15 2.80
C PRO A 554 28.12 -4.18 3.96
N LEU A 555 27.20 -3.23 3.75
CA LEU A 555 26.78 -2.26 4.77
C LEU A 555 26.37 -2.94 6.09
N GLY A 556 26.79 -2.34 7.21
CA GLY A 556 26.50 -2.77 8.58
C GLY A 556 27.13 -1.81 9.57
N TYR A 557 27.13 -2.15 10.86
CA TYR A 557 27.88 -1.39 11.85
C TYR A 557 29.38 -1.70 11.76
N GLN A 558 30.20 -0.65 11.73
CA GLN A 558 31.65 -0.76 11.91
C GLN A 558 32.04 -0.03 13.21
N ASN A 559 31.45 -0.43 14.33
CA ASN A 559 31.55 0.23 15.64
C ASN A 559 30.90 1.64 15.72
N ASP A 560 29.93 1.92 14.85
CA ASP A 560 29.12 3.14 14.94
C ASP A 560 28.18 3.09 16.15
N LYS A 561 27.87 4.26 16.71
CA LYS A 561 27.03 4.36 17.92
C LYS A 561 25.55 4.10 17.65
N ASN A 562 25.09 4.45 16.46
CA ASN A 562 23.70 4.38 16.01
C ASN A 562 23.63 4.52 14.48
N PRO A 563 22.47 4.31 13.84
CA PRO A 563 22.33 4.43 12.39
C PRO A 563 22.70 5.81 11.84
N ALA A 564 22.42 6.91 12.58
CA ALA A 564 22.72 8.26 12.11
C ALA A 564 24.22 8.50 11.90
N ASP A 565 25.06 7.95 12.79
CA ASP A 565 26.52 7.98 12.65
C ASP A 565 26.99 7.17 11.44
N ALA A 566 26.36 6.01 11.20
CA ALA A 566 26.63 5.20 10.01
C ALA A 566 26.23 5.92 8.71
N TYR A 567 25.06 6.55 8.63
CA TYR A 567 24.65 7.26 7.41
C TYR A 567 25.54 8.47 7.10
N GLU A 568 25.89 9.24 8.13
CA GLU A 568 26.64 10.49 7.95
C GLU A 568 28.10 10.24 7.55
N ASN A 569 28.74 9.20 8.09
CA ASN A 569 30.20 9.00 7.99
C ASN A 569 30.65 7.79 7.16
N ASN A 570 29.77 6.86 6.78
CA ASN A 570 30.18 5.61 6.14
C ASN A 570 30.24 5.70 4.59
N PRO A 571 31.43 5.63 3.95
CA PRO A 571 31.56 5.58 2.50
C PRO A 571 30.91 4.35 1.86
N ARG A 572 30.91 3.19 2.55
CA ARG A 572 30.33 1.93 2.03
C ARG A 572 28.85 2.07 1.70
N PHE A 573 28.15 2.99 2.37
CA PHE A 573 26.72 3.21 2.13
C PHE A 573 26.45 3.68 0.69
N GLN A 574 27.34 4.47 0.08
CA GLN A 574 27.16 4.90 -1.31
C GLN A 574 27.24 3.71 -2.27
N ASP A 575 28.22 2.84 -2.06
CA ASP A 575 28.38 1.64 -2.89
C ASP A 575 27.31 0.60 -2.64
N HIS A 576 26.81 0.48 -1.42
CA HIS A 576 25.63 -0.32 -1.12
C HIS A 576 24.43 0.13 -1.96
N LEU A 577 24.16 1.44 -2.03
CA LEU A 577 23.09 1.97 -2.87
C LEU A 577 23.34 1.72 -4.37
N ARG A 578 24.58 1.90 -4.84
CA ARG A 578 24.96 1.62 -6.24
C ARG A 578 24.81 0.12 -6.59
N PHE A 579 25.17 -0.77 -5.67
CA PHE A 579 24.99 -2.22 -5.82
C PHE A 579 23.52 -2.60 -5.88
N VAL A 580 22.69 -2.09 -4.98
CA VAL A 580 21.26 -2.39 -4.97
C VAL A 580 20.58 -1.84 -6.22
N ALA A 581 20.94 -0.63 -6.65
CA ALA A 581 20.48 -0.07 -7.91
C ALA A 581 20.88 -0.95 -9.11
N TRP A 582 22.10 -1.48 -9.14
CA TRP A 582 22.53 -2.42 -10.18
C TRP A 582 21.73 -3.72 -10.11
N LEU A 583 21.60 -4.32 -8.94
CA LEU A 583 20.91 -5.60 -8.75
C LEU A 583 19.44 -5.52 -9.17
N GLN A 584 18.78 -4.43 -8.79
CA GLN A 584 17.41 -4.12 -9.18
C GLN A 584 17.25 -4.00 -10.70
N GLN A 585 18.10 -3.19 -11.33
CA GLN A 585 18.06 -2.99 -12.78
C GLN A 585 18.41 -4.24 -13.57
N ASP A 586 19.46 -4.96 -13.20
CA ASP A 586 19.89 -6.21 -13.86
C ASP A 586 18.80 -7.27 -13.76
N THR A 587 18.28 -7.51 -12.56
CA THR A 587 17.26 -8.53 -12.32
C THR A 587 16.01 -8.24 -13.14
N THR A 588 15.49 -7.01 -13.08
CA THR A 588 14.27 -6.64 -13.81
C THR A 588 14.48 -6.63 -15.33
N ALA A 589 15.64 -6.15 -15.82
CA ALA A 589 15.98 -6.22 -17.24
C ALA A 589 16.00 -7.65 -17.76
N ARG A 590 16.61 -8.57 -17.00
CA ARG A 590 16.71 -10.00 -17.37
C ARG A 590 15.35 -10.70 -17.32
N ILE A 591 14.49 -10.36 -16.36
CA ILE A 591 13.11 -10.85 -16.31
C ILE A 591 12.35 -10.40 -17.57
N LEU A 592 12.43 -9.11 -17.93
CA LEU A 592 11.72 -8.60 -19.09
C LEU A 592 12.26 -9.18 -20.40
N ALA A 593 13.59 -9.35 -20.53
CA ALA A 593 14.18 -10.06 -21.65
C ALA A 593 13.67 -11.51 -21.76
N ALA A 594 13.47 -12.20 -20.64
CA ALA A 594 12.95 -13.56 -20.60
C ALA A 594 11.46 -13.65 -20.96
N LEU A 595 10.63 -12.74 -20.43
CA LEU A 595 9.20 -12.62 -20.79
C LEU A 595 9.04 -12.35 -22.30
N ARG A 596 9.86 -11.46 -22.85
CA ARG A 596 9.79 -11.01 -24.25
C ARG A 596 10.19 -12.06 -25.29
N LYS A 597 10.74 -13.21 -24.86
CA LYS A 597 10.90 -14.40 -25.72
C LYS A 597 9.56 -14.97 -26.18
N ASN A 598 8.52 -14.87 -25.34
CA ASN A 598 7.19 -15.43 -25.61
C ASN A 598 6.11 -14.35 -25.78
N ILE A 599 6.31 -13.17 -25.17
CA ILE A 599 5.38 -12.04 -25.21
C ILE A 599 6.17 -10.79 -25.63
N PRO A 600 6.40 -10.57 -26.95
CA PRO A 600 7.32 -9.56 -27.46
C PRO A 600 7.04 -8.12 -27.00
N ASP A 601 5.82 -7.84 -26.57
CA ASP A 601 5.32 -6.55 -26.07
C ASP A 601 5.14 -6.53 -24.54
N ALA A 602 5.75 -7.47 -23.80
CA ALA A 602 5.68 -7.46 -22.34
C ALA A 602 6.27 -6.17 -21.76
N GLU A 603 5.50 -5.55 -20.86
CA GLU A 603 5.86 -4.38 -20.05
C GLU A 603 5.88 -4.82 -18.58
N GLY A 604 6.89 -4.37 -17.86
CA GLY A 604 7.04 -4.58 -16.44
C GLY A 604 6.42 -3.44 -15.65
N MET A 605 5.99 -3.74 -14.45
CA MET A 605 5.67 -2.78 -13.40
C MET A 605 6.55 -3.15 -12.21
N MET A 606 7.19 -2.17 -11.58
CA MET A 606 8.04 -2.43 -10.43
C MET A 606 7.60 -1.57 -9.24
N GLN A 607 7.31 -2.24 -8.13
CA GLN A 607 7.20 -1.58 -6.82
C GLN A 607 8.59 -1.13 -6.35
N HIS A 608 8.69 -0.33 -5.29
CA HIS A 608 10.01 -0.14 -4.69
C HIS A 608 10.47 -1.43 -3.98
N THR A 609 11.79 -1.65 -3.95
CA THR A 609 12.35 -2.67 -3.06
C THR A 609 11.99 -2.32 -1.62
N MET A 610 11.45 -3.26 -0.85
CA MET A 610 11.05 -3.01 0.53
C MET A 610 12.28 -2.78 1.42
N GLY A 611 12.22 -1.70 2.20
CA GLY A 611 13.28 -1.21 3.09
C GLY A 611 12.72 -0.73 4.43
N ASP A 612 13.31 0.31 5.02
CA ASP A 612 12.78 1.11 6.14
C ASP A 612 12.38 0.37 7.45
N VAL A 613 11.15 0.51 7.95
CA VAL A 613 10.65 -0.16 9.16
C VAL A 613 10.63 -1.68 9.02
N TRP A 614 10.67 -2.17 7.77
CA TRP A 614 10.78 -3.58 7.47
C TRP A 614 12.24 -4.03 7.35
N ASP A 615 13.20 -3.13 7.15
CA ASP A 615 14.62 -3.51 7.10
C ASP A 615 15.17 -3.75 8.50
N ARG A 616 15.33 -5.03 8.86
CA ARG A 616 15.86 -5.47 10.15
C ARG A 616 17.39 -5.50 10.21
N SER A 617 18.09 -5.05 9.18
CA SER A 617 19.55 -4.96 9.22
C SER A 617 20.02 -3.91 10.23
N PRO A 618 21.29 -3.95 10.67
CA PRO A 618 21.77 -3.05 11.71
C PRO A 618 21.78 -1.57 11.28
N VAL A 619 21.88 -1.32 9.97
CA VAL A 619 21.79 0.00 9.34
C VAL A 619 20.66 -0.05 8.30
N PRO A 620 19.40 0.16 8.72
CA PRO A 620 18.23 0.06 7.84
C PRO A 620 18.34 1.01 6.64
N VAL A 621 17.83 0.62 5.47
CA VAL A 621 17.89 1.48 4.28
C VAL A 621 16.51 1.69 3.70
N ASN A 622 16.14 2.93 3.38
CA ASN A 622 14.92 3.22 2.62
C ASN A 622 15.19 3.13 1.11
N TYR A 623 14.92 1.97 0.51
CA TYR A 623 15.13 1.76 -0.93
C TYR A 623 14.10 2.45 -1.84
N GLN A 624 13.09 3.14 -1.29
CA GLN A 624 12.21 4.02 -2.06
C GLN A 624 12.99 5.16 -2.75
N ALA A 625 14.21 5.48 -2.27
CA ALA A 625 15.15 6.39 -2.92
C ALA A 625 15.74 5.84 -4.25
N LEU A 626 15.52 4.55 -4.54
CA LEU A 626 15.93 3.86 -5.77
C LEU A 626 14.73 3.41 -6.60
N HIS A 627 13.52 3.91 -6.28
CA HIS A 627 12.26 3.45 -6.85
C HIS A 627 12.25 3.48 -8.39
N THR A 628 12.84 4.51 -9.00
CA THR A 628 12.85 4.67 -10.45
C THR A 628 14.04 3.98 -11.15
N LEU A 629 14.85 3.18 -10.45
CA LEU A 629 16.02 2.51 -11.04
C LEU A 629 15.69 1.08 -11.46
N TYR A 630 15.07 0.93 -12.61
CA TYR A 630 14.66 -0.37 -13.17
C TYR A 630 15.27 -0.61 -14.56
N GLY A 631 15.16 -1.86 -15.05
CA GLY A 631 15.61 -2.25 -16.38
C GLY A 631 14.70 -1.77 -17.53
N PRO A 632 15.12 -1.90 -18.80
CA PRO A 632 14.30 -1.51 -19.95
C PRO A 632 12.92 -2.19 -19.96
N HIS A 633 11.90 -1.49 -20.48
CA HIS A 633 10.50 -1.95 -20.53
C HIS A 633 9.86 -2.21 -19.15
N VAL A 634 10.33 -1.53 -18.11
CA VAL A 634 9.73 -1.56 -16.77
C VAL A 634 9.23 -0.17 -16.44
N ASN A 635 8.10 -0.10 -15.76
CA ASN A 635 7.47 1.15 -15.33
C ASN A 635 7.41 1.21 -13.79
N PRO A 636 7.51 2.41 -13.20
CA PRO A 636 7.42 2.60 -11.76
C PRO A 636 5.98 2.46 -11.25
N GLY A 637 5.78 1.67 -10.21
CA GLY A 637 4.54 1.64 -9.42
C GLY A 637 4.43 2.85 -8.49
N THR A 638 3.39 2.90 -7.66
CA THR A 638 3.21 3.96 -6.66
C THR A 638 2.84 3.42 -5.29
N HIS A 639 3.26 2.19 -4.97
CA HIS A 639 2.92 1.41 -3.77
C HIS A 639 2.84 2.27 -2.50
N TYR A 640 1.65 2.33 -1.90
CA TYR A 640 1.25 3.17 -0.74
C TYR A 640 1.53 4.68 -0.86
N GLY A 641 1.83 5.19 -2.05
CA GLY A 641 2.26 6.57 -2.34
C GLY A 641 1.34 7.32 -3.29
N MET A 642 0.04 7.00 -3.28
CA MET A 642 -0.97 7.64 -4.12
C MET A 642 -1.05 9.16 -3.87
N GLY A 643 -1.17 9.91 -4.97
CA GLY A 643 -1.20 11.38 -4.97
C GLY A 643 0.03 12.10 -4.42
N GLY A 644 1.03 11.36 -3.93
CA GLY A 644 2.21 11.89 -3.24
C GLY A 644 3.47 12.00 -4.10
N LEU A 645 4.64 11.98 -3.44
CA LEU A 645 5.93 12.14 -4.10
C LEU A 645 6.26 10.96 -5.02
N ASN A 646 5.89 9.72 -4.65
CA ASN A 646 6.08 8.54 -5.51
C ASN A 646 5.27 8.65 -6.79
N ALA A 647 4.00 9.04 -6.68
CA ALA A 647 3.17 9.29 -7.84
C ALA A 647 3.77 10.36 -8.75
N ARG A 648 4.29 11.46 -8.18
CA ARG A 648 5.02 12.50 -8.92
C ARG A 648 6.28 11.97 -9.63
N LYS A 649 7.08 11.13 -8.96
CA LYS A 649 8.26 10.47 -9.57
C LYS A 649 7.86 9.57 -10.72
N ALA A 650 6.81 8.75 -10.55
CA ALA A 650 6.31 7.85 -11.57
C ALA A 650 5.84 8.63 -12.83
N VAL A 651 4.96 9.62 -12.66
CA VAL A 651 4.44 10.43 -13.78
C VAL A 651 5.46 11.39 -14.39
N SER A 652 6.61 11.60 -13.75
CA SER A 652 7.74 12.28 -14.37
C SER A 652 8.43 11.42 -15.44
N LEU A 653 8.13 10.11 -15.47
CA LEU A 653 8.68 9.14 -16.41
C LEU A 653 7.61 8.59 -17.36
N THR A 654 6.42 8.25 -16.84
CA THR A 654 5.36 7.57 -17.59
C THR A 654 4.01 7.64 -16.89
N PHE A 655 2.90 7.60 -17.65
CA PHE A 655 1.56 7.41 -17.10
C PHE A 655 1.17 5.93 -16.99
N LYS A 656 2.03 5.01 -17.48
CA LYS A 656 1.94 3.55 -17.29
C LYS A 656 2.28 3.14 -15.84
N SER A 657 1.63 3.76 -14.86
CA SER A 657 1.72 3.43 -13.43
C SER A 657 0.39 2.83 -12.95
N TRP A 658 0.46 1.86 -12.03
CA TRP A 658 -0.70 1.14 -11.50
C TRP A 658 -0.54 0.70 -10.06
N ASP A 659 0.61 0.14 -9.72
CA ASP A 659 0.80 -0.62 -8.49
C ASP A 659 0.82 0.31 -7.26
N SER A 660 -0.33 0.67 -6.73
CA SER A 660 -0.46 1.53 -5.54
C SER A 660 -0.85 0.80 -4.28
N GLU A 661 -1.50 -0.36 -4.41
CA GLU A 661 -2.10 -1.18 -3.33
C GLU A 661 -2.73 -0.37 -2.19
N GLN A 662 -3.46 0.69 -2.51
CA GLN A 662 -3.91 1.64 -1.49
C GLN A 662 -5.24 1.20 -0.89
N GLN A 663 -5.37 1.33 0.43
CA GLN A 663 -6.62 1.22 1.18
C GLN A 663 -7.52 2.42 0.85
N MET A 664 -8.81 2.22 0.56
CA MET A 664 -9.64 3.23 -0.12
C MET A 664 -10.66 3.94 0.76
N GLU A 665 -10.89 3.47 1.98
CA GLU A 665 -11.88 4.06 2.88
C GLU A 665 -11.62 5.56 3.09
N ASN A 666 -12.57 6.41 2.69
CA ASN A 666 -12.51 7.88 2.79
C ASN A 666 -11.37 8.56 2.02
N ARG A 667 -10.71 7.87 1.06
CA ARG A 667 -9.53 8.39 0.35
C ARG A 667 -9.82 9.18 -0.94
N TRP A 668 -11.02 9.75 -1.11
CA TRP A 668 -11.38 10.50 -2.34
C TRP A 668 -10.33 11.56 -2.72
N ASN A 669 -9.83 12.35 -1.76
CA ASN A 669 -8.85 13.41 -2.05
C ASN A 669 -7.52 12.84 -2.59
N GLN A 670 -7.09 11.66 -2.14
CA GLN A 670 -5.88 11.01 -2.65
C GLN A 670 -6.12 10.47 -4.06
N VAL A 671 -7.26 9.82 -4.29
CA VAL A 671 -7.68 9.35 -5.62
C VAL A 671 -7.77 10.52 -6.60
N GLU A 672 -8.40 11.62 -6.20
CA GLU A 672 -8.53 12.81 -7.03
C GLU A 672 -7.16 13.36 -7.43
N ARG A 673 -6.24 13.53 -6.46
CA ARG A 673 -4.88 14.00 -6.75
C ARG A 673 -4.13 13.04 -7.66
N HIS A 674 -4.23 11.73 -7.42
CA HIS A 674 -3.52 10.73 -8.20
C HIS A 674 -4.01 10.65 -9.65
N VAL A 675 -5.33 10.67 -9.85
CA VAL A 675 -5.96 10.76 -11.17
C VAL A 675 -5.57 12.05 -11.87
N ARG A 676 -5.50 13.17 -11.14
CA ARG A 676 -5.04 14.46 -11.68
C ARG A 676 -3.59 14.45 -12.15
N LEU A 677 -2.75 13.57 -11.59
CA LEU A 677 -1.39 13.33 -12.08
C LEU A 677 -1.35 12.49 -13.36
N GLY A 678 -2.43 11.79 -13.71
CA GLY A 678 -2.52 10.95 -14.90
C GLY A 678 -2.32 9.45 -14.64
N ALA A 679 -1.87 9.04 -13.45
CA ALA A 679 -1.52 7.67 -13.11
C ALA A 679 -2.73 6.75 -12.85
N GLY A 680 -2.58 5.46 -13.15
CA GLY A 680 -3.47 4.39 -12.71
C GLY A 680 -3.13 3.91 -11.30
N PHE A 681 -4.09 3.20 -10.68
CA PHE A 681 -3.96 2.80 -9.28
C PHE A 681 -4.71 1.50 -8.92
N CYS A 682 -4.01 0.63 -8.20
CA CYS A 682 -4.45 -0.62 -7.61
C CYS A 682 -5.05 -0.38 -6.21
N ILE A 683 -6.24 -0.91 -5.99
CA ILE A 683 -6.95 -0.89 -4.70
C ILE A 683 -6.61 -2.15 -3.92
N TRP A 684 -6.26 -1.98 -2.65
CA TRP A 684 -6.27 -3.07 -1.68
C TRP A 684 -7.67 -3.15 -1.06
N ALA A 685 -8.46 -4.23 -1.20
CA ALA A 685 -8.38 -5.33 -2.17
C ALA A 685 -9.80 -5.88 -2.52
N PHE A 686 -9.91 -6.66 -3.60
CA PHE A 686 -11.12 -7.41 -3.98
C PHE A 686 -11.16 -8.75 -3.25
N HIS A 687 -11.89 -8.73 -2.14
CA HIS A 687 -12.20 -9.84 -1.23
C HIS A 687 -11.00 -10.47 -0.50
N ALA A 688 -10.64 -9.88 0.64
CA ALA A 688 -10.03 -10.56 1.79
C ALA A 688 -10.69 -10.09 3.10
N ARG A 689 -10.73 -10.95 4.11
CA ARG A 689 -11.43 -10.69 5.38
C ARG A 689 -10.48 -10.11 6.43
N GLY A 690 -10.89 -9.02 7.08
CA GLY A 690 -10.28 -8.50 8.32
C GLY A 690 -9.70 -7.09 8.18
N GLY A 691 -10.23 -6.14 8.94
CA GLY A 691 -9.64 -4.79 9.09
C GLY A 691 -9.97 -3.78 7.99
N GLY A 692 -9.43 -2.57 8.16
CA GLY A 692 -9.47 -1.47 7.18
C GLY A 692 -8.68 -1.84 5.92
N GLY A 693 -9.03 -1.21 4.80
CA GLY A 693 -8.41 -1.46 3.50
C GLY A 693 -9.08 -2.52 2.66
N MET A 694 -10.40 -2.64 2.70
CA MET A 694 -11.14 -3.61 1.87
C MET A 694 -12.40 -2.96 1.29
N LEU A 695 -12.80 -3.34 0.08
CA LEU A 695 -13.97 -2.76 -0.58
C LEU A 695 -15.31 -3.06 0.11
N PHE A 696 -15.43 -4.21 0.77
CA PHE A 696 -16.73 -4.75 1.19
C PHE A 696 -16.97 -4.68 2.70
N SER A 697 -18.19 -4.35 3.12
CA SER A 697 -18.63 -4.30 4.53
C SER A 697 -18.77 -5.70 5.14
N GLY A 698 -18.83 -6.74 4.30
CA GLY A 698 -18.76 -8.13 4.68
C GLY A 698 -18.79 -9.07 3.47
N ASP A 699 -18.96 -10.36 3.73
CA ASP A 699 -18.83 -11.42 2.72
C ASP A 699 -19.99 -11.43 1.67
N ASP A 700 -21.02 -10.60 1.85
CA ASP A 700 -22.11 -10.43 0.85
C ASP A 700 -21.71 -9.47 -0.29
N TRP A 701 -20.51 -8.91 -0.26
CA TRP A 701 -20.02 -7.97 -1.27
C TRP A 701 -20.75 -6.63 -1.35
N TYR A 702 -21.53 -6.29 -0.32
CA TYR A 702 -21.96 -4.91 -0.12
C TYR A 702 -20.74 -4.02 0.05
N LEU A 703 -20.65 -2.94 -0.72
CA LEU A 703 -19.59 -1.96 -0.57
C LEU A 703 -19.67 -1.29 0.80
N LYS A 704 -18.51 -0.97 1.36
CA LYS A 704 -18.44 -0.06 2.50
C LYS A 704 -18.94 1.33 2.06
N PRO A 705 -19.70 2.05 2.91
CA PRO A 705 -20.08 3.43 2.64
C PRO A 705 -18.87 4.32 2.29
N GLU A 706 -17.72 4.05 2.92
CA GLU A 706 -16.49 4.81 2.77
C GLU A 706 -15.82 4.66 1.38
N VAL A 707 -16.27 3.72 0.54
CA VAL A 707 -15.67 3.45 -0.79
C VAL A 707 -16.65 3.60 -1.97
N THR A 708 -17.92 3.97 -1.73
CA THR A 708 -18.92 4.10 -2.82
C THR A 708 -18.58 5.18 -3.84
N PHE A 709 -17.74 6.14 -3.46
CA PHE A 709 -17.21 7.14 -4.40
C PHE A 709 -16.47 6.52 -5.59
N LEU A 710 -15.90 5.31 -5.45
CA LEU A 710 -15.18 4.62 -6.53
C LEU A 710 -16.10 4.31 -7.72
N PRO A 711 -17.20 3.54 -7.56
CA PRO A 711 -18.15 3.35 -8.65
C PRO A 711 -18.87 4.63 -9.04
N GLU A 712 -19.24 5.51 -8.11
CA GLU A 712 -19.93 6.78 -8.42
C GLU A 712 -19.10 7.71 -9.33
N ARG A 713 -17.77 7.70 -9.17
CA ARG A 713 -16.84 8.56 -9.92
C ARG A 713 -16.07 7.80 -10.99
N ALA A 714 -16.38 6.53 -11.24
CA ALA A 714 -15.63 5.67 -12.15
C ALA A 714 -15.44 6.30 -13.54
N GLU A 715 -16.49 6.92 -14.10
CA GLU A 715 -16.39 7.56 -15.41
C GLU A 715 -15.37 8.71 -15.43
N TRP A 716 -15.33 9.55 -14.39
CA TRP A 716 -14.31 10.58 -14.27
C TRP A 716 -12.91 10.00 -14.06
N ILE A 717 -12.78 8.95 -13.24
CA ILE A 717 -11.50 8.27 -13.00
C ILE A 717 -10.94 7.68 -14.30
N ARG A 718 -11.81 7.15 -15.16
CA ARG A 718 -11.45 6.54 -16.46
C ARG A 718 -11.09 7.58 -17.52
N SER A 719 -11.86 8.66 -17.59
CA SER A 719 -11.79 9.63 -18.70
C SER A 719 -10.90 10.83 -18.41
N TYR A 720 -10.64 11.17 -17.15
CA TYR A 720 -9.80 12.31 -16.82
C TYR A 720 -8.33 12.03 -17.16
N TRP A 721 -7.80 12.88 -18.02
CA TRP A 721 -6.37 12.98 -18.30
C TRP A 721 -5.95 14.43 -18.04
N PRO A 722 -4.77 14.67 -17.44
CA PRO A 722 -4.28 16.03 -17.28
C PRO A 722 -4.21 16.74 -18.65
N ASP A 723 -4.53 18.04 -18.67
CA ASP A 723 -4.38 18.94 -19.83
C ASP A 723 -2.89 19.19 -20.10
N THR A 724 -2.21 18.10 -20.41
CA THR A 724 -0.79 17.99 -20.65
C THR A 724 -0.66 17.36 -22.02
N ASP A 725 0.04 18.04 -22.92
CA ASP A 725 0.49 17.41 -24.14
C ASP A 725 1.26 16.12 -23.72
N PRO A 726 0.93 14.94 -24.27
CA PRO A 726 1.68 13.69 -24.10
C PRO A 726 3.19 13.85 -24.27
N GLU A 727 3.61 14.80 -25.10
CA GLU A 727 5.00 15.16 -25.29
C GLU A 727 5.45 16.35 -24.42
N ASN A 728 4.50 17.16 -23.90
CA ASN A 728 4.76 18.39 -23.15
C ASN A 728 3.79 18.61 -21.97
N ALA A 729 4.01 17.90 -20.86
CA ALA A 729 3.23 18.07 -19.64
C ALA A 729 3.51 19.37 -18.85
N ALA A 730 3.24 20.52 -19.46
CA ALA A 730 3.27 21.83 -18.81
C ALA A 730 2.27 22.80 -19.50
N PRO A 731 1.66 23.75 -18.79
CA PRO A 731 1.06 24.92 -19.43
C PRO A 731 2.09 25.57 -20.35
N VAL A 732 1.66 26.05 -21.52
CA VAL A 732 2.53 26.52 -22.64
C VAL A 732 3.58 27.56 -22.22
N ASN A 733 3.44 28.21 -21.05
CA ASN A 733 4.34 29.26 -20.54
C ASN A 733 4.88 29.00 -19.11
N ALA A 734 4.73 27.81 -18.54
CA ALA A 734 5.21 27.52 -17.18
C ALA A 734 6.71 27.19 -17.14
N PRO A 735 7.50 27.73 -16.19
CA PRO A 735 8.88 27.28 -15.97
C PRO A 735 8.93 25.78 -15.70
N ARG A 736 9.77 25.05 -16.44
CA ARG A 736 9.97 23.61 -16.26
C ARG A 736 11.11 23.32 -15.30
N VAL A 737 10.78 22.73 -14.16
CA VAL A 737 11.70 22.51 -13.04
C VAL A 737 11.86 21.02 -12.79
N ALA A 738 13.10 20.54 -12.86
CA ALA A 738 13.48 19.23 -12.35
C ALA A 738 13.88 19.36 -10.87
N VAL A 739 13.16 18.67 -9.99
CA VAL A 739 13.54 18.48 -8.60
C VAL A 739 14.28 17.15 -8.51
N ILE A 740 15.55 17.19 -8.13
CA ILE A 740 16.38 15.99 -7.97
C ILE A 740 16.50 15.67 -6.48
N GLU A 741 15.83 14.61 -6.05
CA GLU A 741 15.98 14.08 -4.70
C GLU A 741 17.36 13.46 -4.54
N ASN A 742 18.07 13.85 -3.48
CA ASN A 742 19.35 13.26 -3.15
C ASN A 742 19.15 11.81 -2.67
N THR A 743 19.56 10.86 -3.51
CA THR A 743 19.35 9.42 -3.30
C THR A 743 19.92 8.94 -1.96
N ARG A 744 21.14 9.36 -1.61
CA ARG A 744 21.79 8.94 -0.36
C ARG A 744 21.03 9.44 0.86
N ARG A 745 20.66 10.73 0.87
CA ARG A 745 19.92 11.35 1.98
C ARG A 745 18.51 10.77 2.12
N ALA A 746 17.81 10.55 1.01
CA ALA A 746 16.49 9.91 1.02
C ALA A 746 16.57 8.46 1.54
N ALA A 747 17.60 7.71 1.12
CA ALA A 747 17.81 6.34 1.59
C ALA A 747 18.13 6.25 3.10
N ALA A 748 18.74 7.29 3.66
CA ALA A 748 18.96 7.46 5.09
C ALA A 748 17.75 8.06 5.85
N MET A 749 16.59 8.21 5.19
CA MET A 749 15.39 8.84 5.75
C MET A 749 15.60 10.31 6.18
N GLN A 750 16.47 11.03 5.47
CA GLN A 750 16.94 12.38 5.79
C GLN A 750 16.78 13.33 4.58
N SER A 751 15.74 13.12 3.76
CA SER A 751 15.42 13.98 2.62
C SER A 751 15.06 15.41 3.07
N THR A 752 15.58 16.42 2.39
CA THR A 752 15.32 17.85 2.66
C THR A 752 14.31 18.46 1.67
N LEU A 753 13.64 17.64 0.86
CA LEU A 753 12.70 18.16 -0.15
C LEU A 753 11.51 18.92 0.46
N GLY A 754 11.01 18.51 1.63
CA GLY A 754 9.93 19.20 2.34
C GLY A 754 8.74 19.54 1.42
N ASP A 755 8.32 20.80 1.46
CA ASP A 755 7.22 21.34 0.66
C ASP A 755 7.66 21.95 -0.69
N LEU A 756 8.86 21.63 -1.19
CA LEU A 756 9.40 22.23 -2.42
C LEU A 756 8.44 22.11 -3.61
N VAL A 757 7.80 20.94 -3.79
CA VAL A 757 6.82 20.74 -4.87
C VAL A 757 5.66 21.73 -4.74
N GLY A 758 5.08 21.88 -3.54
CA GLY A 758 3.99 22.83 -3.30
C GLY A 758 4.42 24.30 -3.44
N LEU A 759 5.66 24.63 -3.08
CA LEU A 759 6.25 25.96 -3.33
C LEU A 759 6.34 26.26 -4.83
N LEU A 760 6.82 25.31 -5.62
CA LEU A 760 6.95 25.43 -7.08
C LEU A 760 5.57 25.52 -7.76
N GLU A 761 4.59 24.73 -7.32
CA GLU A 761 3.19 24.79 -7.82
C GLU A 761 2.58 26.18 -7.58
N LYS A 762 2.77 26.76 -6.39
CA LYS A 762 2.32 28.13 -6.08
C LYS A 762 2.99 29.21 -6.95
N ASN A 763 4.16 28.90 -7.52
CA ASN A 763 4.87 29.77 -8.45
C ASN A 763 4.63 29.36 -9.92
N ASN A 764 3.56 28.60 -10.19
CA ASN A 764 3.12 28.21 -11.54
C ASN A 764 4.19 27.44 -12.35
N ALA A 765 5.02 26.65 -11.68
CA ALA A 765 6.02 25.80 -12.32
C ALA A 765 5.44 24.45 -12.72
N ALA A 766 5.91 23.90 -13.84
CA ALA A 766 5.72 22.52 -14.22
C ALA A 766 6.87 21.68 -13.67
N ILE A 767 6.55 20.64 -12.90
CA ILE A 767 7.51 19.98 -12.02
C ILE A 767 7.68 18.52 -12.44
N SER A 768 8.93 18.12 -12.64
CA SER A 768 9.35 16.73 -12.71
C SER A 768 10.22 16.40 -11.51
N VAL A 769 10.03 15.22 -10.92
CA VAL A 769 10.78 14.76 -9.75
C VAL A 769 11.56 13.52 -10.12
N PHE A 770 12.86 13.54 -9.85
CA PHE A 770 13.78 12.43 -10.14
C PHE A 770 14.67 12.15 -8.94
N GLU A 771 15.22 10.95 -8.84
CA GLU A 771 16.32 10.66 -7.91
C GLU A 771 17.68 10.91 -8.57
N GLY A 772 18.66 11.35 -7.77
CA GLY A 772 20.01 11.68 -8.27
C GLY A 772 20.65 10.55 -9.08
N MET A 773 20.61 9.32 -8.57
CA MET A 773 21.14 8.15 -9.29
C MET A 773 20.39 7.82 -10.60
N ARG A 774 19.10 8.18 -10.73
CA ARG A 774 18.37 8.02 -12.00
C ARG A 774 18.89 9.00 -13.05
N ILE A 775 19.09 10.26 -12.67
CA ILE A 775 19.66 11.27 -13.57
C ILE A 775 21.10 10.94 -13.97
N VAL A 776 21.90 10.38 -13.05
CA VAL A 776 23.26 9.93 -13.38
C VAL A 776 23.26 8.89 -14.51
N LYS A 777 22.29 7.97 -14.49
CA LYS A 777 22.17 6.93 -15.52
C LYS A 777 21.48 7.41 -16.80
N GLU A 778 20.55 8.36 -16.69
CA GLU A 778 19.75 8.83 -17.81
C GLU A 778 19.62 10.37 -17.83
N PRO A 779 20.70 11.08 -18.16
CA PRO A 779 20.72 12.54 -18.16
C PRO A 779 19.77 13.17 -19.18
N SER A 780 19.34 12.41 -20.20
CA SER A 780 18.37 12.86 -21.21
C SER A 780 17.02 13.25 -20.63
N LEU A 781 16.66 12.78 -19.43
CA LEU A 781 15.43 13.17 -18.74
C LEU A 781 15.37 14.68 -18.43
N LEU A 782 16.52 15.34 -18.35
CA LEU A 782 16.59 16.79 -18.07
C LEU A 782 16.43 17.67 -19.33
N LYS A 783 16.42 17.11 -20.54
CA LYS A 783 16.42 17.88 -21.81
C LYS A 783 15.28 18.88 -21.93
N LYS A 784 14.15 18.62 -21.26
CA LYS A 784 12.95 19.46 -21.30
C LYS A 784 12.89 20.48 -20.16
N CYS A 785 13.82 20.45 -19.20
CA CYS A 785 13.83 21.30 -18.02
C CYS A 785 14.69 22.55 -18.26
N GLY A 786 14.22 23.71 -17.77
CA GLY A 786 15.01 24.95 -17.77
C GLY A 786 15.70 25.23 -16.43
N VAL A 787 15.26 24.55 -15.37
CA VAL A 787 15.77 24.70 -14.00
C VAL A 787 15.93 23.33 -13.35
N VAL A 788 17.02 23.12 -12.63
CA VAL A 788 17.27 21.98 -11.75
C VAL A 788 17.42 22.49 -10.32
N ILE A 789 16.77 21.83 -9.37
CA ILE A 789 16.96 22.04 -7.93
C ILE A 789 17.38 20.71 -7.31
N VAL A 790 18.50 20.67 -6.60
CA VAL A 790 19.04 19.46 -5.98
C VAL A 790 19.55 19.73 -4.57
N ASP A 791 19.31 18.80 -3.65
CA ASP A 791 19.97 18.79 -2.35
C ASP A 791 21.45 18.38 -2.50
N ALA A 792 22.33 19.33 -2.22
CA ALA A 792 23.77 19.24 -2.38
C ALA A 792 24.47 18.48 -1.24
N ASN A 793 23.77 18.21 -0.13
CA ASN A 793 24.33 17.52 1.02
C ASN A 793 24.73 16.08 0.67
N GLN A 794 26.03 15.79 0.62
CA GLN A 794 26.57 14.51 0.14
C GLN A 794 26.10 14.16 -1.28
N ILE A 795 26.05 15.17 -2.16
CA ILE A 795 25.70 14.97 -3.57
C ILE A 795 26.71 14.06 -4.28
N ASP A 796 26.21 13.29 -5.24
CA ASP A 796 27.02 12.46 -6.12
C ASP A 796 27.87 13.33 -7.06
N ALA A 797 29.17 13.07 -7.13
CA ALA A 797 30.07 13.82 -7.99
C ALA A 797 29.72 13.62 -9.47
N ASP A 798 29.26 12.43 -9.86
CA ASP A 798 28.86 12.13 -11.23
C ASP A 798 27.64 12.98 -11.64
N LEU A 799 26.75 13.29 -10.69
CA LEU A 799 25.60 14.17 -10.93
C LEU A 799 26.06 15.60 -11.19
N VAL A 800 27.05 16.10 -10.43
CA VAL A 800 27.63 17.43 -10.68
C VAL A 800 28.28 17.49 -12.06
N ASP A 801 29.03 16.45 -12.44
CA ASP A 801 29.68 16.35 -13.76
C ASP A 801 28.65 16.37 -14.90
N ILE A 802 27.54 15.63 -14.74
CA ILE A 802 26.45 15.61 -15.71
C ILE A 802 25.75 16.96 -15.81
N LEU A 803 25.45 17.61 -14.68
CA LEU A 803 24.84 18.93 -14.67
C LEU A 803 25.78 19.99 -15.28
N GLN A 804 27.10 19.83 -15.13
CA GLN A 804 28.10 20.70 -15.75
C GLN A 804 28.23 20.48 -17.26
N ARG A 805 28.28 19.23 -17.70
CA ARG A 805 28.54 18.85 -19.09
C ARG A 805 27.30 18.92 -19.97
N ASP A 806 26.17 18.41 -19.49
CA ASP A 806 25.02 18.06 -20.34
C ASP A 806 23.79 18.97 -20.14
N PHE A 807 23.71 19.66 -19.00
CA PHE A 807 22.59 20.57 -18.70
C PHE A 807 22.99 22.02 -18.93
N THR A 808 22.14 22.82 -19.57
CA THR A 808 22.42 24.24 -19.89
C THR A 808 21.60 25.22 -19.08
N GLY A 809 20.52 24.75 -18.44
CA GLY A 809 19.63 25.58 -17.62
C GLY A 809 20.22 25.97 -16.26
N ALA A 810 19.41 26.67 -15.47
CA ALA A 810 19.79 27.11 -14.12
C ALA A 810 19.86 25.93 -13.15
N VAL A 811 20.91 25.83 -12.34
CA VAL A 811 21.08 24.78 -11.33
C VAL A 811 21.14 25.41 -9.95
N LEU A 812 20.21 25.07 -9.07
CA LEU A 812 20.24 25.41 -7.65
C LEU A 812 20.74 24.22 -6.82
N LEU A 813 21.90 24.41 -6.21
CA LEU A 813 22.43 23.57 -5.14
C LEU A 813 21.86 24.04 -3.80
N HIS A 814 21.07 23.21 -3.15
CA HIS A 814 20.46 23.45 -1.84
C HIS A 814 21.25 22.72 -0.75
N GLY A 815 21.74 23.43 0.27
CA GLY A 815 22.28 22.80 1.47
C GLY A 815 23.80 22.69 1.53
N ARG A 816 24.25 21.68 2.27
CA ARG A 816 25.66 21.50 2.67
C ARG A 816 26.56 21.13 1.49
N LEU A 817 27.80 21.60 1.54
CA LEU A 817 28.86 21.34 0.57
C LEU A 817 30.14 20.77 1.22
N ASP A 818 30.12 20.49 2.52
CA ASP A 818 31.30 20.08 3.29
C ASP A 818 31.72 18.62 3.06
N ARG A 819 30.88 17.83 2.38
CA ARG A 819 31.07 16.40 2.10
C ARG A 819 30.54 15.99 0.75
N ASP A 820 31.17 14.98 0.17
CA ASP A 820 30.67 14.26 -1.01
C ASP A 820 29.80 13.04 -0.65
N ALA A 821 29.29 12.34 -1.66
CA ALA A 821 28.48 11.13 -1.48
C ALA A 821 29.19 9.97 -0.75
N PHE A 822 30.52 9.94 -0.71
CA PHE A 822 31.31 8.98 0.07
C PHE A 822 31.65 9.48 1.48
N ALA A 823 31.00 10.57 1.92
CA ALA A 823 31.22 11.22 3.21
C ALA A 823 32.63 11.77 3.43
N ARG A 824 33.41 11.99 2.36
CA ARG A 824 34.77 12.52 2.43
C ARG A 824 34.76 14.03 2.57
N THR A 825 35.70 14.58 3.36
CA THR A 825 35.85 16.02 3.59
C THR A 825 37.11 16.57 2.90
N GLY A 826 37.54 17.80 3.26
CA GLY A 826 38.78 18.38 2.79
C GLY A 826 38.77 18.56 1.26
N ALA A 827 39.85 18.12 0.61
CA ALA A 827 40.01 18.21 -0.84
C ALA A 827 38.95 17.42 -1.63
N HIS A 828 38.27 16.44 -1.02
CA HIS A 828 37.23 15.64 -1.65
C HIS A 828 35.82 16.22 -1.47
N ALA A 829 35.63 17.19 -0.58
CA ALA A 829 34.32 17.81 -0.34
C ALA A 829 33.76 18.48 -1.61
N THR A 830 32.43 18.52 -1.72
CA THR A 830 31.71 19.17 -2.82
C THR A 830 32.15 20.63 -2.99
N LEU A 831 32.35 21.39 -1.91
CA LEU A 831 32.83 22.77 -1.96
C LEU A 831 34.20 22.89 -2.65
N ALA A 832 35.15 22.01 -2.29
CA ALA A 832 36.49 22.01 -2.88
C ALA A 832 36.44 21.61 -4.35
N ARG A 833 35.52 20.71 -4.72
CA ARG A 833 35.26 20.35 -6.13
C ARG A 833 34.75 21.53 -6.93
N LEU A 834 33.69 22.20 -6.46
CA LEU A 834 33.10 23.36 -7.12
C LEU A 834 34.12 24.49 -7.32
N ALA A 835 34.99 24.72 -6.33
CA ALA A 835 36.06 25.70 -6.42
C ALA A 835 37.10 25.36 -7.50
N ARG A 836 37.55 24.11 -7.58
CA ARG A 836 38.48 23.66 -8.65
C ARG A 836 37.91 23.86 -10.04
N ASP A 837 36.60 23.70 -10.19
CA ASP A 837 35.91 23.82 -11.47
C ASP A 837 35.46 25.27 -11.77
N GLY A 838 35.76 26.23 -10.89
CA GLY A 838 35.36 27.64 -11.03
C GLY A 838 33.84 27.86 -10.89
N ILE A 839 33.12 26.90 -10.32
CA ILE A 839 31.68 26.96 -10.11
C ILE A 839 31.43 27.61 -8.75
N LEU A 840 30.82 28.80 -8.74
CA LEU A 840 30.45 29.59 -7.55
C LEU A 840 31.60 30.04 -6.61
N PHE A 841 32.71 29.30 -6.59
CA PHE A 841 33.86 29.46 -5.71
C PHE A 841 35.16 29.42 -6.51
N ALA A 842 36.27 29.96 -5.98
CA ALA A 842 37.55 30.01 -6.68
C ALA A 842 38.64 29.16 -6.00
N ASN A 843 39.00 29.48 -4.76
CA ASN A 843 40.07 28.77 -4.05
C ASN A 843 39.73 28.62 -2.56
N VAL A 844 39.51 27.37 -2.13
CA VAL A 844 39.03 27.06 -0.78
C VAL A 844 40.05 26.14 -0.11
N GLN A 845 40.92 26.72 0.73
CA GLN A 845 41.91 25.94 1.50
C GLN A 845 41.34 25.35 2.80
N GLU A 846 40.19 25.84 3.28
CA GLU A 846 39.50 25.34 4.47
C GLU A 846 38.06 24.97 4.12
N THR A 847 37.66 23.73 4.43
CA THR A 847 36.24 23.36 4.41
C THR A 847 35.52 24.23 5.43
N GLY A 848 34.60 25.08 4.96
CA GLY A 848 34.00 26.18 5.71
C GLY A 848 33.67 25.89 7.18
N GLN A 849 33.74 26.93 8.01
CA GLN A 849 33.57 26.83 9.45
C GLN A 849 32.19 26.25 9.78
N ARG A 850 32.14 25.23 10.64
CA ARG A 850 30.89 24.79 11.28
C ARG A 850 30.53 25.77 12.39
N ALA A 851 29.25 25.87 12.73
CA ALA A 851 28.87 26.61 13.92
C ALA A 851 29.60 26.01 15.14
N THR A 852 30.28 26.84 15.93
CA THR A 852 31.02 26.41 17.12
C THR A 852 30.09 26.07 18.29
N GLU A 853 28.84 26.53 18.25
CA GLU A 853 27.83 26.17 19.25
C GLU A 853 27.12 24.87 18.85
N GLN A 854 27.32 23.83 19.68
CA GLN A 854 26.53 22.60 19.61
C GLN A 854 25.06 22.93 19.90
N PRO A 855 24.11 22.47 19.07
CA PRO A 855 22.71 22.63 19.37
C PRO A 855 22.40 21.87 20.66
N GLY A 856 21.74 22.53 21.61
CA GLY A 856 21.14 21.84 22.73
C GLY A 856 19.99 20.97 22.24
N VAL A 857 19.90 19.73 22.74
CA VAL A 857 18.81 18.81 22.41
C VAL A 857 18.11 18.41 23.71
N ILE A 858 16.79 18.56 23.74
CA ILE A 858 15.93 17.94 24.74
C ILE A 858 15.22 16.78 24.05
N ASP A 859 15.62 15.57 24.39
CA ASP A 859 14.91 14.36 23.97
C ASP A 859 13.53 14.32 24.65
N LEU A 860 12.49 14.12 23.86
CA LEU A 860 11.11 14.00 24.32
C LEU A 860 10.55 12.59 24.11
N GLU A 861 11.32 11.65 23.58
CA GLU A 861 10.91 10.26 23.43
C GLU A 861 10.57 9.61 24.79
N GLY A 862 9.85 8.49 24.72
CA GLY A 862 9.33 7.78 25.88
C GLY A 862 7.83 7.99 26.09
N VAL A 863 7.41 7.93 27.34
CA VAL A 863 5.98 7.93 27.68
C VAL A 863 5.41 9.36 27.66
N TRP A 864 4.29 9.53 26.95
CA TRP A 864 3.48 10.75 26.89
C TRP A 864 2.09 10.47 27.49
N ASP A 865 1.45 11.52 28.01
CA ASP A 865 0.03 11.46 28.34
C ASP A 865 -0.79 11.38 27.04
N TRP A 866 -1.83 10.55 27.02
CA TRP A 866 -2.61 10.23 25.83
C TRP A 866 -4.11 10.18 26.14
N ALA A 867 -4.95 10.82 25.32
CA ALA A 867 -6.40 10.84 25.48
C ALA A 867 -7.14 10.83 24.14
N TYR A 868 -7.99 9.81 23.91
CA TYR A 868 -8.85 9.75 22.73
C TYR A 868 -10.09 10.63 22.89
N ALA A 869 -10.31 11.54 21.94
CA ALA A 869 -11.49 12.42 21.85
C ALA A 869 -12.48 11.97 20.76
N GLY A 870 -12.06 11.13 19.81
CA GLY A 870 -12.88 10.58 18.73
C GLY A 870 -13.43 11.64 17.77
N LEU A 871 -14.56 11.36 17.13
CA LEU A 871 -15.21 12.25 16.15
C LEU A 871 -15.92 13.47 16.78
N GLY A 872 -16.01 13.54 18.11
CA GLY A 872 -16.85 14.54 18.78
C GLY A 872 -18.33 14.43 18.35
N LYS A 873 -18.95 15.57 17.98
CA LYS A 873 -20.33 15.64 17.44
C LYS A 873 -20.40 15.54 15.90
N ALA A 874 -19.27 15.41 15.22
CA ALA A 874 -19.23 15.38 13.76
C ALA A 874 -19.62 14.00 13.22
N PRO A 875 -20.37 13.93 12.10
CA PRO A 875 -20.80 12.66 11.51
C PRO A 875 -19.67 11.86 10.86
N ASN A 876 -18.57 12.49 10.45
CA ASN A 876 -17.39 11.84 9.85
C ASN A 876 -16.14 12.76 9.89
N ILE A 877 -14.94 12.22 9.61
CA ILE A 877 -13.67 12.96 9.64
C ILE A 877 -13.67 14.22 8.75
N PRO A 878 -14.13 14.17 7.48
CA PRO A 878 -14.11 15.35 6.60
C PRO A 878 -14.89 16.55 7.14
N SER A 879 -15.87 16.31 8.02
CA SER A 879 -16.68 17.38 8.65
C SER A 879 -16.08 17.94 9.94
N MET A 880 -15.01 17.36 10.48
CA MET A 880 -14.42 17.81 11.74
C MET A 880 -13.64 19.12 11.55
N PRO A 881 -13.95 20.20 12.31
CA PRO A 881 -13.16 21.42 12.25
C PRO A 881 -11.75 21.18 12.82
N ALA A 882 -10.75 21.85 12.27
CA ALA A 882 -9.41 21.85 12.84
C ALA A 882 -9.44 22.37 14.30
N PRO A 883 -8.74 21.73 15.25
CA PRO A 883 -8.65 22.22 16.62
C PRO A 883 -7.98 23.60 16.64
N LYS A 884 -8.66 24.57 17.25
CA LYS A 884 -8.16 25.94 17.43
C LYS A 884 -7.68 26.22 18.85
N VAL A 885 -8.04 25.35 19.79
CA VAL A 885 -7.77 25.48 21.23
C VAL A 885 -7.40 24.11 21.81
N PRO A 886 -6.72 24.07 22.97
CA PRO A 886 -6.48 22.85 23.74
C PRO A 886 -7.76 22.05 24.03
N PRO A 887 -7.65 20.76 24.37
CA PRO A 887 -8.81 19.91 24.59
C PRO A 887 -9.59 20.34 25.84
N PRO A 888 -10.89 20.01 25.93
CA PRO A 888 -11.66 20.25 27.14
C PRO A 888 -11.08 19.49 28.33
N SER A 889 -11.19 20.07 29.52
CA SER A 889 -10.55 19.55 30.75
C SER A 889 -11.07 18.20 31.24
N ASN A 890 -12.16 17.68 30.66
CA ASN A 890 -12.80 16.41 31.02
C ASN A 890 -12.28 15.20 30.22
N LEU A 891 -11.27 15.35 29.36
CA LEU A 891 -10.65 14.21 28.69
C LEU A 891 -10.01 13.25 29.70
N LYS A 892 -10.18 11.95 29.46
CA LYS A 892 -9.59 10.89 30.29
C LYS A 892 -8.19 10.56 29.76
N TRP A 893 -7.18 11.05 30.46
CA TRP A 893 -5.78 10.82 30.14
C TRP A 893 -5.29 9.44 30.60
N THR A 894 -4.46 8.83 29.78
CA THR A 894 -3.73 7.58 29.98
C THR A 894 -2.28 7.79 29.51
N TYR A 895 -1.52 6.72 29.30
CA TYR A 895 -0.12 6.80 28.89
C TYR A 895 0.10 6.04 27.58
N HIS A 896 0.94 6.60 26.70
CA HIS A 896 1.34 5.96 25.45
C HIS A 896 2.83 6.15 25.19
N GLN A 897 3.48 5.15 24.59
CA GLN A 897 4.87 5.27 24.16
C GLN A 897 4.95 6.18 22.93
N VAL A 898 5.99 7.01 22.85
CA VAL A 898 6.27 7.88 21.71
C VAL A 898 7.78 7.81 21.41
N PRO A 899 8.20 7.51 20.17
CA PRO A 899 7.34 7.18 19.04
C PRO A 899 6.70 5.79 19.18
N ALA A 900 5.44 5.68 18.78
CA ALA A 900 4.73 4.43 18.52
C ALA A 900 3.42 4.72 17.78
N GLU A 901 2.98 3.75 16.98
CA GLU A 901 1.62 3.68 16.47
C GLU A 901 0.62 3.30 17.59
N TRP A 902 -0.65 3.67 17.45
CA TRP A 902 -1.70 3.35 18.43
C TRP A 902 -2.14 1.88 18.40
N GLY A 903 -2.11 1.27 17.21
CA GLY A 903 -2.40 -0.14 16.97
C GLY A 903 -1.12 -0.98 16.87
N GLU A 904 -1.22 -2.29 17.11
CA GLU A 904 -0.11 -3.20 16.81
C GLU A 904 -0.11 -3.61 15.34
N VAL A 905 1.05 -3.49 14.69
CA VAL A 905 1.28 -3.88 13.30
C VAL A 905 1.34 -5.41 13.18
N GLY A 906 0.45 -5.98 12.39
CA GLY A 906 0.45 -7.40 12.05
C GLY A 906 -0.34 -7.67 10.77
N LEU A 907 0.06 -8.72 10.03
CA LEU A 907 -0.37 -9.10 8.68
C LEU A 907 -1.87 -9.21 8.38
N LEU A 908 -2.77 -9.02 9.36
CA LEU A 908 -4.22 -9.19 9.18
C LEU A 908 -5.07 -8.15 9.93
N GLY A 909 -4.57 -6.92 10.11
CA GLY A 909 -5.43 -5.74 10.34
C GLY A 909 -6.41 -5.83 11.52
N SER A 910 -6.06 -6.54 12.60
CA SER A 910 -6.88 -6.56 13.81
C SER A 910 -6.35 -5.56 14.83
N SER A 911 -6.60 -4.27 14.60
CA SER A 911 -6.46 -3.23 15.60
C SER A 911 -7.69 -2.33 15.56
N ARG A 912 -8.15 -1.91 16.74
CA ARG A 912 -9.18 -0.88 16.86
C ARG A 912 -8.54 0.42 16.38
N TYR A 913 -8.74 0.77 15.11
CA TYR A 913 -8.28 2.03 14.55
C TYR A 913 -8.98 3.18 15.27
N TYR A 914 -8.21 4.01 15.97
CA TYR A 914 -8.74 5.18 16.65
C TYR A 914 -8.96 6.30 15.63
N THR A 915 -10.04 6.24 14.87
CA THR A 915 -10.37 7.34 13.95
C THR A 915 -10.87 8.56 14.70
N GLY A 916 -10.47 9.75 14.26
CA GLY A 916 -10.80 11.04 14.89
C GLY A 916 -9.64 11.64 15.67
N ASP A 917 -9.94 12.52 16.63
CA ASP A 917 -8.93 13.27 17.37
C ASP A 917 -8.41 12.48 18.58
N VAL A 918 -7.08 12.43 18.71
CA VAL A 918 -6.32 11.97 19.87
C VAL A 918 -5.46 13.11 20.36
N TRP A 919 -5.40 13.32 21.67
CA TRP A 919 -4.55 14.34 22.28
C TRP A 919 -3.39 13.69 23.01
N TYR A 920 -2.20 14.20 22.72
CA TYR A 920 -0.97 13.93 23.44
C TYR A 920 -0.60 15.13 24.31
N ARG A 921 -0.01 14.87 25.49
CA ARG A 921 0.53 15.91 26.37
C ARG A 921 1.91 15.51 26.91
N LYS A 922 2.84 16.46 26.89
CA LYS A 922 4.18 16.34 27.50
C LYS A 922 4.56 17.63 28.19
N LYS A 923 5.12 17.50 29.39
CA LYS A 923 5.77 18.58 30.13
C LYS A 923 7.26 18.55 29.86
N VAL A 924 7.85 19.72 29.64
CA VAL A 924 9.28 19.87 29.33
C VAL A 924 9.84 21.10 30.00
N HIS A 925 11.03 21.00 30.60
CA HIS A 925 11.75 22.15 31.13
C HIS A 925 12.64 22.74 30.03
N ILE A 926 12.42 24.00 29.64
CA ILE A 926 13.27 24.69 28.66
C ILE A 926 14.26 25.58 29.42
N PRO A 927 15.58 25.32 29.32
CA PRO A 927 16.61 26.08 30.04
C PRO A 927 16.58 27.59 29.78
N ALA A 928 16.88 28.39 30.81
CA ALA A 928 16.87 29.86 30.69
C ALA A 928 17.97 30.43 29.80
N ASP A 929 19.11 29.73 29.71
CA ASP A 929 20.27 30.06 28.87
C ASP A 929 20.02 29.82 27.37
N TRP A 930 18.93 29.13 27.02
CA TRP A 930 18.48 29.02 25.62
C TRP A 930 17.72 30.26 25.14
N LYS A 931 17.42 31.22 26.02
CA LYS A 931 16.71 32.45 25.66
C LYS A 931 17.51 33.24 24.62
N GLY A 932 16.86 33.55 23.49
CA GLY A 932 17.50 34.21 22.35
C GLY A 932 17.96 33.24 21.25
N ARG A 933 17.94 31.92 21.51
CA ARG A 933 18.08 30.88 20.49
C ARG A 933 16.74 30.61 19.81
N SER A 934 16.79 30.12 18.57
CA SER A 934 15.64 29.57 17.86
C SER A 934 15.41 28.14 18.33
N LEU A 935 14.22 27.81 18.78
CA LEU A 935 13.89 26.44 19.18
C LEU A 935 12.98 25.80 18.14
N ARG A 936 13.24 24.53 17.79
CA ARG A 936 12.40 23.71 16.92
C ARG A 936 11.94 22.46 17.65
N LEU A 937 10.68 22.05 17.44
CA LEU A 937 10.10 20.79 17.90
C LEU A 937 10.01 19.85 16.71
N LEU A 938 10.72 18.73 16.81
CA LEU A 938 10.85 17.74 15.75
C LEU A 938 10.06 16.49 16.10
N PHE A 939 9.38 15.92 15.11
CA PHE A 939 8.85 14.56 15.15
C PHE A 939 9.28 13.82 13.87
N GLY A 940 9.72 12.56 13.96
CA GLY A 940 10.11 11.79 12.78
C GLY A 940 8.95 11.54 11.82
N ALA A 941 7.77 11.26 12.36
CA ALA A 941 6.51 11.19 11.62
C ALA A 941 5.32 11.23 12.60
N ILE A 942 4.20 11.78 12.14
CA ILE A 942 2.90 11.69 12.81
C ILE A 942 1.86 11.27 11.77
N ASP A 943 1.03 10.30 12.13
CA ASP A 943 -0.02 9.71 11.29
C ASP A 943 -1.41 10.04 11.89
N ASP A 944 -2.32 10.76 11.21
CA ASP A 944 -2.22 11.39 9.89
C ASP A 944 -1.92 12.90 10.00
N PHE A 945 -2.88 13.67 10.51
CA PHE A 945 -2.81 15.13 10.63
C PHE A 945 -2.50 15.53 12.06
N ASP A 946 -1.87 16.67 12.24
CA ASP A 946 -1.57 17.15 13.58
C ASP A 946 -1.69 18.67 13.75
N TRP A 947 -1.92 19.07 15.00
CA TRP A 947 -1.88 20.44 15.47
C TRP A 947 -1.14 20.50 16.79
N VAL A 948 -0.06 21.29 16.82
CA VAL A 948 0.82 21.39 17.97
C VAL A 948 0.59 22.71 18.69
N PHE A 949 0.42 22.63 20.00
CA PHE A 949 0.28 23.78 20.89
C PHE A 949 1.43 23.81 21.89
N LEU A 950 1.92 25.02 22.19
CA LEU A 950 2.85 25.31 23.26
C LEU A 950 2.16 26.23 24.27
N ASN A 951 2.08 25.81 25.53
CA ASN A 951 1.45 26.56 26.62
C ASN A 951 0.06 27.12 26.23
N GLY A 952 -0.74 26.28 25.58
CA GLY A 952 -2.10 26.60 25.14
C GLY A 952 -2.24 27.37 23.82
N LYS A 953 -1.14 27.74 23.16
CA LYS A 953 -1.16 28.46 21.87
C LYS A 953 -0.73 27.56 20.71
N LEU A 954 -1.50 27.55 19.62
CA LEU A 954 -1.17 26.79 18.41
C LEU A 954 0.10 27.36 17.77
N ILE A 955 1.10 26.51 17.54
CA ILE A 955 2.40 26.89 16.95
C ILE A 955 2.64 26.28 15.57
N GLY A 956 1.93 25.21 15.22
CA GLY A 956 2.14 24.51 13.95
C GLY A 956 1.08 23.46 13.67
N LYS A 957 1.04 23.01 12.42
CA LYS A 957 0.18 21.91 11.99
C LYS A 957 0.76 21.22 10.76
N THR A 958 0.31 19.99 10.51
CA THR A 958 0.47 19.34 9.20
C THR A 958 -0.84 18.68 8.84
N GLY A 959 -1.37 19.00 7.67
CA GLY A 959 -2.62 18.47 7.15
C GLY A 959 -2.46 17.80 5.78
N PRO A 960 -3.58 17.47 5.12
CA PRO A 960 -3.58 16.76 3.84
C PRO A 960 -2.93 17.57 2.72
N GLU A 961 -2.69 18.87 2.87
CA GLU A 961 -1.91 19.67 1.93
C GLU A 961 -0.46 19.19 1.74
N ARG A 962 0.09 18.45 2.70
CA ARG A 962 1.48 17.95 2.66
C ARG A 962 1.52 16.57 2.01
N SER A 963 2.38 16.36 1.02
CA SER A 963 2.57 15.04 0.40
C SER A 963 3.04 14.00 1.43
N ASN A 964 2.50 12.78 1.37
CA ASN A 964 2.80 11.68 2.30
C ASN A 964 2.74 12.12 3.78
N TRP A 965 1.72 12.92 4.14
CA TRP A 965 1.63 13.57 5.45
C TRP A 965 1.82 12.59 6.62
N TRP A 966 1.35 11.35 6.51
CA TRP A 966 1.45 10.32 7.56
C TRP A 966 2.89 9.86 7.85
N THR A 967 3.81 10.01 6.89
CA THR A 967 5.24 9.64 7.05
C THR A 967 6.20 10.83 7.03
N ALA A 968 5.70 12.04 6.76
CA ALA A 968 6.54 13.22 6.63
C ALA A 968 7.13 13.67 7.98
N PRO A 969 8.41 14.05 8.07
CA PRO A 969 8.98 14.57 9.31
C PRO A 969 8.35 15.91 9.70
N ARG A 970 8.05 16.11 10.98
CA ARG A 970 7.51 17.37 11.51
C ARG A 970 8.61 18.24 12.05
N ASP A 971 8.50 19.54 11.78
CA ASP A 971 9.43 20.56 12.22
C ASP A 971 8.67 21.86 12.50
N TYR A 972 8.41 22.13 13.78
CA TYR A 972 7.68 23.31 14.23
C TYR A 972 8.60 24.26 14.97
N THR A 973 8.64 25.52 14.55
CA THR A 973 9.33 26.58 15.29
C THR A 973 8.56 26.92 16.57
N LEU A 974 9.21 26.93 17.73
CA LEU A 974 8.62 27.38 18.99
C LEU A 974 8.79 28.90 19.09
N PRO A 975 7.71 29.70 19.07
CA PRO A 975 7.82 31.15 19.18
C PRO A 975 8.36 31.53 20.55
N ALA A 976 9.44 32.33 20.60
CA ALA A 976 10.06 32.77 21.85
C ALA A 976 9.08 33.47 22.81
N ALA A 977 8.07 34.15 22.26
CA ALA A 977 7.00 34.81 23.00
C ALA A 977 6.02 33.84 23.72
N HIS A 978 6.12 32.53 23.50
CA HIS A 978 5.25 31.52 24.10
C HIS A 978 6.02 30.57 25.04
N ILE A 979 7.34 30.71 25.12
CA ILE A 979 8.21 29.88 25.97
C ILE A 979 8.30 30.50 27.38
N LEU A 980 8.13 29.65 28.38
CA LEU A 980 8.44 29.93 29.79
C LEU A 980 9.89 29.52 30.05
N TRP A 981 10.82 30.46 29.87
CA TRP A 981 12.26 30.22 30.00
C TRP A 981 12.66 29.89 31.44
N GLY A 982 13.46 28.85 31.62
CA GLY A 982 13.88 28.36 32.95
C GLY A 982 12.76 27.72 33.76
N ALA A 983 11.67 27.32 33.10
CA ALA A 983 10.48 26.77 33.75
C ALA A 983 9.89 25.61 32.93
N GLU A 984 8.89 24.93 33.52
CA GLU A 984 8.12 23.89 32.85
C GLU A 984 7.20 24.51 31.78
N ASN A 985 7.22 23.91 30.59
CA ASN A 985 6.38 24.23 29.44
C ASN A 985 5.53 23.00 29.11
N GLU A 986 4.33 23.22 28.59
CA GLU A 986 3.44 22.17 28.13
C GLU A 986 3.38 22.13 26.60
N ILE A 987 3.64 20.96 26.04
CA ILE A 987 3.39 20.63 24.63
C ILE A 987 2.13 19.78 24.57
N LEU A 988 1.17 20.22 23.76
CA LEU A 988 0.00 19.44 23.38
C LEU A 988 0.05 19.16 21.88
N VAL A 989 -0.25 17.93 21.49
CA VAL A 989 -0.39 17.56 20.08
C VAL A 989 -1.76 16.91 19.89
N CYS A 990 -2.62 17.54 19.11
CA CYS A 990 -3.81 16.87 18.60
C CYS A 990 -3.40 16.13 17.33
N VAL A 991 -3.57 14.82 17.31
CA VAL A 991 -3.40 13.97 16.13
C VAL A 991 -4.78 13.56 15.66
N ARG A 992 -5.13 13.89 14.42
CA ARG A 992 -6.36 13.44 13.77
C ARG A 992 -6.03 12.35 12.78
N ASN A 993 -6.64 11.21 12.99
CA ASN A 993 -6.48 10.02 12.15
C ASN A 993 -7.67 9.90 11.21
N ASP A 994 -7.42 9.91 9.91
CA ASP A 994 -8.49 9.86 8.89
C ASP A 994 -8.94 8.44 8.55
N GLY A 995 -8.06 7.47 8.82
CA GLY A 995 -8.27 6.04 8.63
C GLY A 995 -7.12 5.26 9.25
N ASP A 996 -7.11 3.94 9.13
CA ASP A 996 -5.97 3.07 9.46
C ASP A 996 -5.33 3.30 10.84
N ASN A 997 -4.04 2.94 11.00
CA ASN A 997 -3.32 3.20 12.25
C ASN A 997 -3.04 4.69 12.39
N GLY A 998 -2.66 5.15 13.58
CA GLY A 998 -2.30 6.54 13.81
C GLY A 998 -1.25 6.66 14.89
N GLY A 999 -0.77 7.88 15.13
CA GLY A 999 0.11 8.20 16.25
C GLY A 999 1.36 8.96 15.86
N ILE A 1000 2.25 9.16 16.83
CA ILE A 1000 3.57 9.76 16.60
C ILE A 1000 4.52 8.59 16.34
N THR A 1001 4.77 8.25 15.09
CA THR A 1001 5.23 6.91 14.69
C THR A 1001 6.73 6.76 14.50
N LYS A 1002 7.48 7.84 14.27
CA LYS A 1002 8.94 7.78 14.04
C LYS A 1002 9.72 8.79 14.88
N SER A 1003 10.95 8.40 15.23
CA SER A 1003 12.00 9.26 15.79
C SER A 1003 12.59 10.20 14.74
N PRO A 1004 13.22 11.33 15.15
CA PRO A 1004 13.35 11.80 16.53
C PRO A 1004 12.07 12.43 17.06
N VAL A 1005 11.87 12.46 18.38
CA VAL A 1005 10.90 13.34 19.04
C VAL A 1005 11.62 14.24 20.03
N ALA A 1006 11.92 15.48 19.65
CA ALA A 1006 12.85 16.32 20.42
C ALA A 1006 12.63 17.83 20.22
N ILE A 1007 13.06 18.63 21.21
CA ILE A 1007 13.31 20.08 21.00
C ILE A 1007 14.79 20.27 20.73
N VAL A 1008 15.12 21.00 19.66
CA VAL A 1008 16.49 21.41 19.34
C VAL A 1008 16.63 22.92 19.45
N SER A 1009 17.72 23.38 20.07
CA SER A 1009 18.10 24.79 20.09
C SER A 1009 19.09 25.08 18.98
N GLU A 1010 18.77 26.01 18.10
CA GLU A 1010 19.65 26.48 17.04
C GLU A 1010 19.84 27.98 17.13
N VAL A 1011 20.99 28.46 16.67
CA VAL A 1011 21.15 29.87 16.34
C VAL A 1011 20.50 30.05 14.97
N ALA A 1012 19.30 30.63 14.89
CA ALA A 1012 18.72 31.01 13.59
C ALA A 1012 19.35 32.36 13.19
N PRO A 1013 20.30 32.38 12.25
CA PRO A 1013 20.93 33.62 11.84
C PRO A 1013 19.91 34.54 11.16
N VAL A 1014 20.11 35.85 11.36
CA VAL A 1014 19.42 36.84 10.56
C VAL A 1014 20.03 36.81 9.17
N LEU A 1015 19.19 36.60 8.16
CA LEU A 1015 19.57 36.70 6.77
C LEU A 1015 19.43 38.15 6.32
N HIS A 1016 20.42 38.69 5.63
CA HIS A 1016 20.41 40.03 5.05
C HIS A 1016 20.36 39.94 3.52
N TRP A 1017 19.29 40.45 2.90
CA TRP A 1017 19.14 40.51 1.44
C TRP A 1017 19.89 41.70 0.87
N THR A 1018 20.79 41.48 -0.09
CA THR A 1018 21.71 42.52 -0.60
C THR A 1018 21.02 43.56 -1.48
N ASP A 1019 19.98 43.17 -2.21
CA ASP A 1019 19.28 44.02 -3.18
C ASP A 1019 18.21 44.94 -2.57
N SER A 1020 17.70 44.57 -1.40
CA SER A 1020 16.52 45.22 -0.79
C SER A 1020 16.78 45.74 0.61
N GLY A 1021 17.91 45.40 1.24
CA GLY A 1021 18.21 45.73 2.64
C GLY A 1021 17.25 45.09 3.64
N LYS A 1022 16.36 44.19 3.19
CA LYS A 1022 15.44 43.46 4.05
C LYS A 1022 16.16 42.38 4.81
N THR A 1023 15.63 42.02 5.97
CA THR A 1023 16.07 40.86 6.72
C THR A 1023 15.06 39.72 6.66
N GLY A 1024 15.56 38.50 6.79
CA GLY A 1024 14.77 37.28 6.97
C GLY A 1024 15.32 36.45 8.11
N ILE A 1025 14.56 35.44 8.53
CA ILE A 1025 15.07 34.39 9.41
C ILE A 1025 15.48 33.23 8.52
N LEU A 1026 16.70 32.74 8.69
CA LEU A 1026 17.19 31.56 8.00
C LEU A 1026 17.22 30.37 8.95
N ARG A 1027 16.70 29.24 8.46
CA ARG A 1027 16.81 27.94 9.10
C ARG A 1027 17.99 27.19 8.51
N ILE A 1028 18.98 26.92 9.34
CA ILE A 1028 20.14 26.09 8.99
C ILE A 1028 20.57 25.27 10.20
N SER A 1029 21.06 24.06 9.94
CA SER A 1029 21.65 23.21 10.96
C SER A 1029 22.99 23.77 11.46
N ALA A 1030 23.46 23.29 12.62
CA ALA A 1030 24.82 23.59 13.10
C ALA A 1030 25.93 23.08 12.15
N THR A 1031 25.59 22.15 11.25
CA THR A 1031 26.49 21.56 10.26
C THR A 1031 26.45 22.25 8.89
N ALA A 1032 25.65 23.31 8.73
CA ALA A 1032 25.59 24.08 7.49
C ALA A 1032 26.96 24.62 7.08
N THR A 1033 27.25 24.59 5.78
CA THR A 1033 28.55 25.02 5.25
C THR A 1033 28.62 26.55 5.20
N ARG A 1034 29.59 27.14 5.93
CA ARG A 1034 29.82 28.59 5.97
C ARG A 1034 31.19 28.94 5.38
N PRO A 1035 31.31 29.02 4.04
CA PRO A 1035 32.54 29.50 3.42
C PRO A 1035 32.70 31.01 3.69
N PRO A 1036 33.92 31.53 3.86
CA PRO A 1036 34.13 32.96 3.97
C PRO A 1036 33.83 33.66 2.64
N SER A 1037 33.48 34.95 2.65
CA SER A 1037 33.25 35.75 1.43
C SER A 1037 34.45 35.72 0.47
N SER A 1038 35.68 35.54 0.98
CA SER A 1038 36.89 35.40 0.18
C SER A 1038 36.97 34.10 -0.65
N ALA A 1039 36.16 33.09 -0.31
CA ALA A 1039 36.09 31.82 -1.05
C ALA A 1039 35.21 31.91 -2.30
N VAL A 1040 34.29 32.89 -2.33
CA VAL A 1040 33.34 33.11 -3.43
C VAL A 1040 34.09 33.53 -4.70
N HIS A 1041 33.65 33.03 -5.86
CA HIS A 1041 34.25 33.40 -7.13
C HIS A 1041 34.11 34.92 -7.37
N PRO A 1042 35.14 35.63 -7.89
CA PRO A 1042 35.09 37.09 -8.07
C PRO A 1042 33.90 37.59 -8.91
N ASP A 1043 33.48 36.80 -9.90
CA ASP A 1043 32.35 37.12 -10.78
C ASP A 1043 31.00 36.60 -10.26
N ALA A 1044 30.95 36.00 -9.06
CA ALA A 1044 29.71 35.55 -8.46
C ALA A 1044 28.97 36.70 -7.77
N HIS A 1045 27.65 36.72 -7.92
CA HIS A 1045 26.76 37.66 -7.26
C HIS A 1045 26.30 37.11 -5.91
N VAL A 1046 26.58 37.84 -4.84
CA VAL A 1046 26.06 37.53 -3.49
C VAL A 1046 24.71 38.23 -3.30
N LEU A 1047 23.65 37.44 -3.15
CA LEU A 1047 22.26 37.90 -3.07
C LEU A 1047 21.75 37.98 -1.61
N ALA A 1048 22.38 37.22 -0.72
CA ALA A 1048 22.12 37.30 0.72
C ALA A 1048 23.34 36.86 1.54
N THR A 1049 23.47 37.39 2.76
CA THR A 1049 24.52 37.03 3.73
C THR A 1049 23.94 36.83 5.14
N LEU A 1050 24.65 36.08 5.99
CA LEU A 1050 24.31 35.96 7.43
C LEU A 1050 24.98 37.05 8.27
N ASP A 1051 26.12 37.51 7.82
CA ASP A 1051 26.94 38.57 8.39
C ASP A 1051 27.82 39.17 7.27
N ALA A 1052 28.80 40.01 7.61
CA ALA A 1052 29.68 40.65 6.63
C ALA A 1052 30.59 39.67 5.87
N ASN A 1053 30.82 38.47 6.39
CA ASN A 1053 31.79 37.51 5.87
C ASN A 1053 31.20 36.15 5.48
N THR A 1054 29.90 35.93 5.68
CA THR A 1054 29.25 34.63 5.42
C THR A 1054 28.17 34.76 4.33
N PRO A 1055 28.48 34.45 3.05
CA PRO A 1055 27.48 34.34 1.99
C PRO A 1055 26.46 33.24 2.27
N ALA A 1056 25.20 33.50 1.93
CA ALA A 1056 24.07 32.60 2.16
C ALA A 1056 23.30 32.24 0.88
N PHE A 1057 23.23 33.17 -0.08
CA PHE A 1057 22.64 32.92 -1.39
C PHE A 1057 23.52 33.55 -2.47
N ILE A 1058 24.05 32.73 -3.38
CA ILE A 1058 25.00 33.17 -4.40
C ILE A 1058 24.62 32.64 -5.78
N HIS A 1059 25.02 33.38 -6.81
CA HIS A 1059 24.82 33.02 -8.21
C HIS A 1059 26.05 33.34 -9.07
N HIS A 1060 26.50 32.38 -9.89
CA HIS A 1060 27.56 32.55 -10.89
C HIS A 1060 27.16 31.85 -12.19
N GLY A 1061 26.91 32.64 -13.25
CA GLY A 1061 26.55 32.11 -14.57
C GLY A 1061 25.16 31.46 -14.61
N ARG A 1062 25.11 30.13 -14.51
CA ARG A 1062 23.87 29.35 -14.40
C ARG A 1062 23.74 28.62 -13.05
N TRP A 1063 24.78 28.68 -12.22
CA TRP A 1063 24.86 27.97 -10.97
C TRP A 1063 24.45 28.87 -9.82
N TRP A 1064 23.62 28.33 -8.94
CA TRP A 1064 23.11 28.95 -7.74
C TRP A 1064 23.43 28.06 -6.54
N TRP A 1065 23.74 28.66 -5.41
CA TRP A 1065 23.81 27.93 -4.14
C TRP A 1065 23.04 28.65 -3.06
N TRP A 1066 22.20 27.88 -2.36
CA TRP A 1066 21.43 28.30 -1.19
C TRP A 1066 21.91 27.53 0.04
N ILE A 1067 22.30 28.25 1.08
CA ILE A 1067 22.88 27.68 2.31
C ILE A 1067 21.87 26.90 3.17
N GLY A 1068 20.56 27.15 3.01
CA GLY A 1068 19.51 26.42 3.74
C GLY A 1068 19.75 24.92 3.60
N ASP A 1069 19.76 24.15 4.69
CA ASP A 1069 20.05 22.71 4.68
C ASP A 1069 18.99 21.91 5.44
N THR A 1070 17.83 22.53 5.65
CA THR A 1070 16.63 21.95 6.26
C THR A 1070 15.53 21.77 5.22
N ALA A 1071 14.46 21.05 5.58
CA ALA A 1071 13.32 20.86 4.69
C ALA A 1071 12.67 22.19 4.28
N TRP A 1072 12.37 22.36 2.99
CA TRP A 1072 11.60 23.50 2.47
C TRP A 1072 10.22 23.59 3.13
N GLN A 1073 9.73 24.81 3.41
CA GLN A 1073 8.44 25.00 4.08
C GLN A 1073 7.46 25.89 3.30
N LEU A 1074 6.24 25.40 3.14
CA LEU A 1074 5.18 26.16 2.48
C LEU A 1074 4.74 27.35 3.35
N GLY A 1075 5.09 28.57 2.93
CA GLY A 1075 4.72 29.81 3.62
C GLY A 1075 5.88 30.50 4.34
N ASP A 1076 7.07 29.88 4.35
CA ASP A 1076 8.30 30.56 4.73
C ASP A 1076 8.65 31.65 3.69
N THR A 1077 8.81 32.89 4.14
CA THR A 1077 9.04 34.04 3.27
C THR A 1077 10.44 34.06 2.67
N THR A 1078 11.42 33.45 3.35
CA THR A 1078 12.79 33.28 2.86
C THR A 1078 12.79 32.26 1.72
N ASP A 1079 12.23 31.08 1.93
CA ASP A 1079 12.12 30.01 0.91
C ASP A 1079 11.38 30.51 -0.33
N GLN A 1080 10.25 31.19 -0.14
CA GLN A 1080 9.48 31.80 -1.23
C GLN A 1080 10.27 32.86 -2.02
N THR A 1081 11.19 33.56 -1.37
CA THR A 1081 12.02 34.58 -2.03
C THR A 1081 13.12 33.93 -2.86
N VAL A 1082 13.76 32.86 -2.35
CA VAL A 1082 14.76 32.07 -3.08
C VAL A 1082 14.16 31.49 -4.37
N ILE A 1083 13.01 30.80 -4.27
CA ILE A 1083 12.34 30.19 -5.43
C ILE A 1083 11.93 31.25 -6.47
N ARG A 1084 11.35 32.37 -6.05
CA ARG A 1084 10.97 33.45 -6.99
C ARG A 1084 12.19 34.03 -7.73
N LYS A 1085 13.30 34.27 -7.03
CA LYS A 1085 14.54 34.79 -7.65
C LYS A 1085 15.11 33.81 -8.68
N LEU A 1086 15.16 32.51 -8.35
CA LEU A 1086 15.59 31.45 -9.26
C LEU A 1086 14.71 31.40 -10.52
N LEU A 1087 13.37 31.37 -10.35
CA LEU A 1087 12.45 31.25 -11.48
C LEU A 1087 12.41 32.51 -12.36
N SER A 1088 12.56 33.70 -11.77
CA SER A 1088 12.57 34.97 -12.52
C SER A 1088 13.78 35.14 -13.46
N THR A 1089 14.89 34.46 -13.15
CA THR A 1089 16.14 34.51 -13.94
C THR A 1089 16.26 33.32 -14.90
N GLY A 1090 15.69 32.16 -14.54
CA GLY A 1090 15.60 30.99 -15.42
C GLY A 1090 14.68 31.20 -16.64
N ALA A 1091 13.60 31.99 -16.50
CA ALA A 1091 12.68 32.30 -17.60
C ALA A 1091 13.36 33.05 -18.77
N THR A 1092 14.42 33.81 -18.51
CA THR A 1092 15.20 34.52 -19.54
C THR A 1092 16.21 33.64 -20.28
N ALA A 1093 16.54 32.45 -19.76
CA ALA A 1093 17.49 31.53 -20.39
C ALA A 1093 16.81 30.49 -21.29
N ALA A 1094 15.55 30.14 -21.06
CA ALA A 1094 14.77 29.26 -21.94
C ALA A 1094 14.14 29.99 -23.14
N ALA A 1095 14.08 31.32 -23.10
CA ALA A 1095 13.61 32.19 -24.19
C ALA A 1095 14.75 32.67 -25.13
N ARG A 1096 16.00 32.29 -24.83
CA ARG A 1096 17.19 32.48 -25.67
C ARG A 1096 17.69 31.11 -26.11
#